data_AF-D3GWE0-F1
#
_entry.id   AF-D3GWE0-F1
#
_cell.length_a   1.000
_cell.length_b   1.000
_cell.length_c   1.000
_cell.angle_alpha   90.00
_cell.angle_beta   90.00
_cell.angle_gamma   90.00
#
_symmetry.space_group_name_H-M   'P 1'
#
loop_
_entity.id
_entity.type
_entity.pdbx_description
1 polymer ?
#
loop_
_entity_poly.entity_id
_entity_poly.type
_entity_poly.pdbx_seq_one_letter_code
_entity_poly.pdbx_strand_id
1 'polypeptide(L)'
;MTDDFAPDGQLAKAIPGFKPREPQRQMAVAVTQAIEKGQPLVVEAGTGTGKTYAYLAPALRAKKKVIISTGSKALQDQLYSRDLPTVSKALKYTGNVALLKGRSNYLCLERLEQQALAGGDLPVQILSDVILLRSWSNQTVDGDISTCVSVAEDSQAWPLVTSTNDNCLGSDCPMYKDCFVVKARKKAMDADVVVVNHHLFLADMVVKESGFGELIPEADVMIFDEAHQLPDIASQYFGQSLSSRQLLDLAKDITIAYRTELKDTQQLQKCADRLAQSAQDFRLQLGEPGYRGNLRELLANPQIQRAFLLLDDTLELCYDVAKLSLGRSALLDAAFERATLYRTRLKRLKEINQPGYSYWYECTSRHFTLALTPLSVADKFKELMAQKPGSWIFTSATLSVNDDLHHFTSRLGIEQAESLLLPSPFDYSRQALLCVPRNLPQTNQPGSARQLAAMLRPIIEANNGRCFMLCTSHAMMRDLAEQFRATMTLPVLLQGETSKGQLLQQFVSAGNALLVATSSFWEGVDVRGDTLSLVIIDKLPFTSPDDPLLKARMEDCRLRGGDPFDEVQLPDAVITLKQGVGRLIRDADDRGVLVICDNRLVMRPYGATFLASLPPAPRTRDIARAVRFLAIPSSR
;
A
#
# COMPACT_ATOMS: atom_id res chain seq x y z
N MET A 1 -9.44 -33.14 14.58
CA MET A 1 -9.56 -32.36 13.33
C MET A 1 -8.75 -33.04 12.25
N THR A 2 -9.24 -33.06 11.02
CA THR A 2 -8.49 -33.57 9.86
C THR A 2 -7.28 -32.67 9.65
N ASP A 3 -6.10 -33.25 9.69
CA ASP A 3 -4.87 -32.55 9.35
C ASP A 3 -4.80 -32.39 7.83
N ASP A 4 -5.38 -31.29 7.34
CA ASP A 4 -5.49 -31.01 5.90
C ASP A 4 -4.10 -30.91 5.22
N PHE A 5 -3.03 -30.69 6.01
CA PHE A 5 -1.64 -30.51 5.56
C PHE A 5 -0.76 -31.74 5.73
N ALA A 6 -1.26 -32.83 6.31
CA ALA A 6 -0.53 -34.09 6.41
C ALA A 6 -0.15 -34.64 5.02
N PRO A 7 0.86 -35.53 4.92
CA PRO A 7 1.21 -36.20 3.64
C PRO A 7 0.05 -36.91 2.95
N ASP A 8 -0.89 -37.44 3.72
CA ASP A 8 -2.13 -38.06 3.29
C ASP A 8 -3.36 -37.15 3.51
N GLY A 9 -3.13 -35.88 3.85
CA GLY A 9 -4.13 -34.86 4.08
C GLY A 9 -4.90 -34.46 2.82
N GLN A 10 -5.99 -33.73 3.01
CA GLN A 10 -6.91 -33.41 1.91
C GLN A 10 -6.29 -32.48 0.86
N LEU A 11 -5.38 -31.58 1.26
CA LEU A 11 -4.66 -30.72 0.32
C LEU A 11 -3.66 -31.52 -0.53
N ALA A 12 -2.91 -32.44 0.09
CA ALA A 12 -1.97 -33.31 -0.62
C ALA A 12 -2.66 -34.20 -1.67
N LYS A 13 -3.88 -34.68 -1.37
CA LYS A 13 -4.69 -35.48 -2.29
C LYS A 13 -5.27 -34.68 -3.46
N ALA A 14 -5.65 -33.42 -3.22
CA ALA A 14 -6.40 -32.61 -4.19
C ALA A 14 -5.52 -31.68 -5.04
N ILE A 15 -4.34 -31.30 -4.56
CA ILE A 15 -3.48 -30.31 -5.21
C ILE A 15 -2.24 -31.01 -5.78
N PRO A 16 -2.11 -31.10 -7.12
CA PRO A 16 -0.93 -31.68 -7.75
C PRO A 16 0.35 -30.94 -7.34
N GLY A 17 1.39 -31.69 -6.96
CA GLY A 17 2.68 -31.13 -6.56
C GLY A 17 2.72 -30.50 -5.16
N PHE A 18 1.65 -30.62 -4.37
CA PHE A 18 1.66 -30.19 -2.98
C PHE A 18 2.67 -31.01 -2.17
N LYS A 19 3.62 -30.34 -1.54
CA LYS A 19 4.59 -30.93 -0.61
C LYS A 19 4.25 -30.47 0.81
N PRO A 20 3.91 -31.38 1.74
CA PRO A 20 3.72 -31.05 3.14
C PRO A 20 4.94 -30.34 3.73
N ARG A 21 4.70 -29.33 4.57
CA ARG A 21 5.75 -28.58 5.26
C ARG A 21 5.35 -28.44 6.72
N GLU A 22 6.23 -28.83 7.63
CA GLU A 22 5.97 -28.74 9.08
C GLU A 22 5.65 -27.30 9.53
N PRO A 23 6.36 -26.24 9.07
CA PRO A 23 5.97 -24.87 9.40
C PRO A 23 4.54 -24.50 8.96
N GLN A 24 4.09 -25.02 7.82
CA GLN A 24 2.73 -24.79 7.31
C GLN A 24 1.68 -25.39 8.24
N ARG A 25 1.94 -26.61 8.70
CA ARG A 25 1.09 -27.36 9.63
C ARG A 25 1.03 -26.68 11.00
N GLN A 26 2.18 -26.26 11.53
CA GLN A 26 2.28 -25.52 12.79
C GLN A 26 1.47 -24.21 12.74
N MET A 27 1.60 -23.45 11.65
CA MET A 27 0.79 -22.25 11.44
C MET A 27 -0.70 -22.56 11.40
N ALA A 28 -1.12 -23.59 10.66
CA ALA A 28 -2.53 -23.96 10.55
C ALA A 28 -3.13 -24.37 11.90
N VAL A 29 -2.37 -25.09 12.73
CA VAL A 29 -2.78 -25.45 14.10
C VAL A 29 -2.93 -24.21 14.97
N ALA A 30 -1.94 -23.30 14.96
CA ALA A 30 -2.00 -22.06 15.73
C ALA A 30 -3.19 -21.18 15.30
N VAL A 31 -3.42 -21.01 13.99
CA VAL A 31 -4.57 -20.27 13.47
C VAL A 31 -5.89 -20.91 13.88
N THR A 32 -5.99 -22.24 13.84
CA THR A 32 -7.19 -22.97 14.31
C THR A 32 -7.46 -22.67 15.78
N GLN A 33 -6.45 -22.77 16.64
CA GLN A 33 -6.58 -22.52 18.07
C GLN A 33 -6.98 -21.07 18.35
N ALA A 34 -6.40 -20.10 17.63
CA ALA A 34 -6.76 -18.70 17.74
C ALA A 34 -8.23 -18.45 17.34
N ILE A 35 -8.71 -19.11 16.28
CA ILE A 35 -10.10 -19.03 15.81
C ILE A 35 -11.09 -19.65 16.81
N GLU A 36 -10.71 -20.76 17.44
CA GLU A 36 -11.52 -21.44 18.45
C GLU A 36 -11.61 -20.64 19.76
N LYS A 37 -10.49 -20.08 20.22
CA LYS A 37 -10.41 -19.28 21.46
C LYS A 37 -10.89 -17.84 21.30
N GLY A 38 -10.96 -17.31 20.07
CA GLY A 38 -11.28 -15.90 19.82
C GLY A 38 -10.19 -14.96 20.28
N GLN A 39 -8.92 -15.30 20.01
CA GLN A 39 -7.75 -14.57 20.52
C GLN A 39 -6.88 -13.99 19.40
N PRO A 40 -6.09 -12.94 19.70
CA PRO A 40 -5.12 -12.42 18.76
C PRO A 40 -3.89 -13.33 18.61
N LEU A 41 -3.45 -13.54 17.38
CA LEU A 41 -2.29 -14.34 17.00
C LEU A 41 -1.42 -13.56 16.02
N VAL A 42 -0.12 -13.50 16.27
CA VAL A 42 0.89 -12.89 15.39
C VAL A 42 1.85 -13.98 14.90
N VAL A 43 1.89 -14.20 13.59
CA VAL A 43 2.73 -15.22 12.96
C VAL A 43 3.68 -14.60 11.94
N GLU A 44 4.99 -14.60 12.23
CA GLU A 44 5.98 -14.49 11.16
C GLU A 44 6.18 -15.87 10.57
N ALA A 45 5.91 -16.00 9.28
CA ALA A 45 6.17 -17.23 8.57
C ALA A 45 7.01 -16.93 7.35
N GLY A 46 8.24 -17.44 7.30
CA GLY A 46 9.20 -17.16 6.24
C GLY A 46 8.66 -17.43 4.83
N THR A 47 9.31 -16.89 3.81
CA THR A 47 8.96 -17.19 2.41
C THR A 47 9.00 -18.70 2.16
N GLY A 48 8.05 -19.19 1.36
CA GLY A 48 7.95 -20.63 1.04
C GLY A 48 7.24 -21.50 2.08
N THR A 49 6.96 -21.00 3.28
CA THR A 49 6.21 -21.75 4.31
C THR A 49 4.79 -22.13 3.88
N GLY A 50 4.21 -21.45 2.89
CA GLY A 50 2.83 -21.68 2.45
C GLY A 50 1.79 -20.99 3.34
N LYS A 51 2.15 -19.82 3.90
CA LYS A 51 1.31 -18.92 4.72
C LYS A 51 -0.15 -18.85 4.30
N THR A 52 -0.37 -18.53 3.02
CA THR A 52 -1.71 -18.32 2.46
C THR A 52 -2.60 -19.53 2.69
N TYR A 53 -2.09 -20.74 2.42
CA TYR A 53 -2.90 -21.94 2.61
C TYR A 53 -3.07 -22.25 4.10
N ALA A 54 -2.03 -22.02 4.90
CA ALA A 54 -2.03 -22.28 6.34
C ALA A 54 -3.09 -21.46 7.11
N TYR A 55 -3.42 -20.23 6.68
CA TYR A 55 -4.54 -19.50 7.26
C TYR A 55 -5.88 -19.74 6.53
N LEU A 56 -5.86 -20.00 5.21
CA LEU A 56 -7.10 -20.23 4.45
C LEU A 56 -7.81 -21.50 4.86
N ALA A 57 -7.09 -22.61 5.04
CA ALA A 57 -7.69 -23.88 5.39
C ALA A 57 -8.47 -23.81 6.72
N PRO A 58 -7.88 -23.38 7.85
CA PRO A 58 -8.63 -23.25 9.10
C PRO A 58 -9.75 -22.22 9.01
N ALA A 59 -9.56 -21.11 8.28
CA ALA A 59 -10.61 -20.11 8.06
C ALA A 59 -11.85 -20.68 7.35
N LEU A 60 -11.65 -21.46 6.28
CA LEU A 60 -12.74 -22.10 5.54
C LEU A 60 -13.40 -23.23 6.34
N ARG A 61 -12.66 -23.90 7.23
CA ARG A 61 -13.18 -24.94 8.13
C ARG A 61 -13.95 -24.38 9.31
N ALA A 62 -13.69 -23.13 9.71
CA ALA A 62 -14.28 -22.51 10.89
C ALA A 62 -15.81 -22.36 10.83
N LYS A 63 -16.40 -22.37 9.63
CA LYS A 63 -17.84 -22.09 9.40
C LYS A 63 -18.31 -20.79 10.06
N LYS A 64 -17.42 -19.78 10.07
CA LYS A 64 -17.64 -18.43 10.59
C LYS A 64 -17.57 -17.43 9.44
N LYS A 65 -18.05 -16.20 9.66
CA LYS A 65 -17.78 -15.11 8.71
C LYS A 65 -16.33 -14.67 8.83
N VAL A 66 -15.62 -14.62 7.71
CA VAL A 66 -14.18 -14.33 7.66
C VAL A 66 -13.91 -13.12 6.78
N ILE A 67 -13.12 -12.18 7.29
CA ILE A 67 -12.49 -11.13 6.49
C ILE A 67 -11.01 -11.44 6.34
N ILE A 68 -10.54 -11.46 5.10
CA ILE A 68 -9.12 -11.55 4.78
C ILE A 68 -8.69 -10.21 4.18
N SER A 69 -7.80 -9.51 4.89
CA SER A 69 -7.27 -8.23 4.50
C SER A 69 -5.83 -8.40 4.02
N THR A 70 -5.51 -7.94 2.81
CA THR A 70 -4.15 -8.01 2.25
C THR A 70 -3.48 -6.63 2.17
N GLY A 71 -2.15 -6.60 2.20
CA GLY A 71 -1.38 -5.35 2.08
C GLY A 71 -1.50 -4.64 0.73
N SER A 72 -1.68 -5.38 -0.38
CA SER A 72 -1.78 -4.78 -1.73
C SER A 72 -2.91 -5.37 -2.57
N LYS A 73 -3.37 -4.59 -3.56
CA LYS A 73 -4.38 -5.02 -4.55
C LYS A 73 -3.91 -6.22 -5.36
N ALA A 74 -2.63 -6.26 -5.75
CA ALA A 74 -2.08 -7.39 -6.49
C ALA A 74 -2.13 -8.70 -5.68
N LEU A 75 -1.82 -8.63 -4.37
CA LEU A 75 -1.97 -9.78 -3.47
C LEU A 75 -3.44 -10.14 -3.25
N GLN A 76 -4.31 -9.13 -3.19
CA GLN A 76 -5.77 -9.32 -3.10
C GLN A 76 -6.28 -10.12 -4.30
N ASP A 77 -5.88 -9.74 -5.51
CA ASP A 77 -6.25 -10.38 -6.77
C ASP A 77 -5.68 -11.79 -6.87
N GLN A 78 -4.41 -11.98 -6.50
CA GLN A 78 -3.79 -13.31 -6.46
C GLN A 78 -4.54 -14.24 -5.50
N LEU A 79 -4.84 -13.76 -4.29
CA LEU A 79 -5.54 -14.54 -3.27
C LEU A 79 -6.92 -14.95 -3.76
N TYR A 80 -7.70 -14.02 -4.31
CA TYR A 80 -9.07 -14.28 -4.73
C TYR A 80 -9.18 -15.09 -6.03
N SER A 81 -8.31 -14.86 -7.01
CA SER A 81 -8.38 -15.52 -8.32
C SER A 81 -7.72 -16.90 -8.38
N ARG A 82 -6.71 -17.15 -7.53
CA ARG A 82 -5.89 -18.36 -7.59
C ARG A 82 -5.92 -19.16 -6.29
N ASP A 83 -5.49 -18.56 -5.18
CA ASP A 83 -5.23 -19.31 -3.95
C ASP A 83 -6.52 -19.78 -3.27
N LEU A 84 -7.50 -18.88 -3.10
CA LEU A 84 -8.79 -19.17 -2.49
C LEU A 84 -9.61 -20.21 -3.28
N PRO A 85 -9.75 -20.13 -4.63
CA PRO A 85 -10.44 -21.17 -5.40
C PRO A 85 -9.74 -22.54 -5.30
N THR A 86 -8.40 -22.55 -5.28
CA THR A 86 -7.62 -23.80 -5.16
C THR A 86 -7.88 -24.49 -3.83
N VAL A 87 -7.77 -23.75 -2.72
CA VAL A 87 -8.01 -24.31 -1.37
C VAL A 87 -9.49 -24.64 -1.16
N SER A 88 -10.41 -23.79 -1.62
CA SER A 88 -11.86 -24.02 -1.55
C SER A 88 -12.26 -25.32 -2.24
N LYS A 89 -11.77 -25.55 -3.47
CA LYS A 89 -12.01 -26.79 -4.22
C LYS A 89 -11.42 -28.00 -3.51
N ALA A 90 -10.20 -27.90 -2.98
CA ALA A 90 -9.54 -28.99 -2.27
C ALA A 90 -10.31 -29.41 -1.00
N LEU A 91 -10.77 -28.42 -0.22
CA LEU A 91 -11.52 -28.64 1.02
C LEU A 91 -13.02 -28.93 0.80
N LYS A 92 -13.48 -28.86 -0.45
CA LYS A 92 -14.91 -28.95 -0.84
C LYS A 92 -15.77 -27.93 -0.08
N TYR A 93 -15.25 -26.72 0.04
CA TYR A 93 -15.96 -25.63 0.68
C TYR A 93 -17.13 -25.17 -0.19
N THR A 94 -18.29 -24.95 0.44
CA THR A 94 -19.55 -24.61 -0.26
C THR A 94 -20.06 -23.21 0.07
N GLY A 95 -19.35 -22.46 0.92
CA GLY A 95 -19.74 -21.09 1.27
C GLY A 95 -19.41 -20.08 0.18
N ASN A 96 -20.01 -18.90 0.30
CA ASN A 96 -19.85 -17.82 -0.66
C ASN A 96 -18.58 -17.03 -0.40
N VAL A 97 -17.83 -16.76 -1.46
CA VAL A 97 -16.64 -15.90 -1.43
C VAL A 97 -16.85 -14.63 -2.24
N ALA A 98 -16.35 -13.50 -1.74
CA ALA A 98 -16.44 -12.22 -2.43
C ALA A 98 -15.14 -11.43 -2.35
N LEU A 99 -14.88 -10.66 -3.40
CA LEU A 99 -13.80 -9.68 -3.48
C LEU A 99 -14.43 -8.28 -3.38
N LEU A 100 -13.90 -7.44 -2.50
CA LEU A 100 -14.35 -6.07 -2.36
C LEU A 100 -13.17 -5.10 -2.39
N LYS A 101 -13.19 -4.18 -3.36
CA LYS A 101 -12.18 -3.13 -3.53
C LYS A 101 -12.75 -1.75 -3.17
N GLY A 102 -11.88 -0.74 -3.07
CA GLY A 102 -12.34 0.65 -2.94
C GLY A 102 -13.04 1.12 -4.22
N ARG A 103 -13.98 2.07 -4.10
CA ARG A 103 -14.81 2.58 -5.23
C ARG A 103 -14.02 3.10 -6.44
N SER A 104 -12.80 3.60 -6.23
CA SER A 104 -11.92 4.08 -7.31
C SER A 104 -11.35 2.95 -8.17
N ASN A 105 -11.61 1.69 -7.81
CA ASN A 105 -11.24 0.50 -8.58
C ASN A 105 -12.41 -0.05 -9.40
N TYR A 106 -13.54 0.65 -9.41
CA TYR A 106 -14.70 0.28 -10.20
C TYR A 106 -15.03 1.40 -11.19
N LEU A 107 -15.38 1.00 -12.41
CA LEU A 107 -15.93 1.91 -13.40
C LEU A 107 -17.22 2.56 -12.88
N CYS A 108 -17.34 3.87 -13.05
CA CYS A 108 -18.58 4.59 -12.77
C CYS A 108 -19.28 4.90 -14.10
N LEU A 109 -20.36 4.16 -14.37
CA LEU A 109 -21.13 4.28 -15.63
C LEU A 109 -21.64 5.71 -15.86
N GLU A 110 -22.17 6.34 -14.81
CA GLU A 110 -22.64 7.74 -14.86
C GLU A 110 -21.51 8.71 -15.30
N ARG A 111 -20.33 8.58 -14.71
CA ARG A 111 -19.21 9.47 -15.04
C ARG A 111 -18.65 9.20 -16.44
N LEU A 112 -18.63 7.94 -16.86
CA LEU A 112 -18.28 7.56 -18.22
C LEU A 112 -19.23 8.20 -19.24
N GLU A 113 -20.55 8.19 -18.98
CA GLU A 113 -21.53 8.86 -19.83
C GLU A 113 -21.35 10.39 -19.85
N GLN A 114 -21.10 11.01 -18.70
CA GLN A 114 -20.80 12.44 -18.62
C GLN A 114 -19.59 12.83 -19.47
N GLN A 115 -18.50 12.04 -19.46
CA GLN A 115 -17.34 12.32 -20.31
C GLN A 115 -17.66 12.14 -21.80
N ALA A 116 -18.52 11.18 -22.16
CA ALA A 116 -18.95 11.00 -23.54
C ALA A 116 -19.84 12.16 -24.04
N LEU A 117 -20.63 12.77 -23.16
CA LEU A 117 -21.51 13.90 -23.46
C LEU A 117 -20.80 15.26 -23.44
N ALA A 118 -19.78 15.42 -22.60
CA ALA A 118 -19.13 16.71 -22.33
C ALA A 118 -18.29 17.28 -23.49
N GLY A 119 -18.00 16.51 -24.54
CA GLY A 119 -17.43 16.94 -25.83
C GLY A 119 -16.35 18.05 -25.80
N GLY A 120 -15.08 17.68 -26.02
CA GLY A 120 -14.11 18.55 -26.73
C GLY A 120 -12.90 19.13 -25.99
N ASP A 121 -12.88 19.18 -24.65
CA ASP A 121 -11.78 19.85 -23.90
C ASP A 121 -10.68 18.91 -23.36
N LEU A 122 -10.78 17.61 -23.63
CA LEU A 122 -9.78 16.63 -23.18
C LEU A 122 -8.66 16.48 -24.22
N PRO A 123 -7.39 16.31 -23.77
CA PRO A 123 -6.29 15.91 -24.63
C PRO A 123 -6.63 14.66 -25.46
N VAL A 124 -6.14 14.59 -26.71
CA VAL A 124 -6.41 13.50 -27.66
C VAL A 124 -6.18 12.12 -27.07
N GLN A 125 -5.10 11.95 -26.29
CA GLN A 125 -4.78 10.68 -25.64
C GLN A 125 -5.87 10.25 -24.64
N ILE A 126 -6.37 11.19 -23.83
CA ILE A 126 -7.42 10.91 -22.84
C ILE A 126 -8.74 10.57 -23.53
N LEU A 127 -9.06 11.25 -24.64
CA LEU A 127 -10.24 10.93 -25.45
C LEU A 127 -10.17 9.51 -26.02
N SER A 128 -9.00 9.10 -26.54
CA SER A 128 -8.78 7.73 -27.02
C SER A 128 -9.03 6.70 -25.91
N ASP A 129 -8.47 6.94 -24.73
CA ASP A 129 -8.65 6.05 -23.57
C ASP A 129 -10.12 5.96 -23.15
N VAL A 130 -10.85 7.10 -23.09
CA VAL A 130 -12.29 7.10 -22.75
C VAL A 130 -13.12 6.29 -23.77
N ILE A 131 -12.78 6.35 -25.06
CA ILE A 131 -13.45 5.53 -26.09
C ILE A 131 -13.19 4.03 -25.85
N LEU A 132 -11.95 3.65 -25.55
CA LEU A 132 -11.60 2.27 -25.21
C LEU A 132 -12.35 1.79 -23.95
N LEU A 133 -12.46 2.63 -22.93
CA LEU A 133 -13.20 2.33 -21.70
C LEU A 133 -14.70 2.16 -21.95
N ARG A 134 -15.28 2.90 -22.89
CA ARG A 134 -16.68 2.72 -23.31
C ARG A 134 -16.90 1.41 -24.06
N SER A 135 -15.92 0.97 -24.85
CA SER A 135 -15.99 -0.36 -25.46
C SER A 135 -15.92 -1.45 -24.39
N TRP A 136 -14.99 -1.32 -23.45
CA TRP A 136 -14.79 -2.26 -22.34
C TRP A 136 -15.98 -2.31 -21.38
N SER A 137 -16.68 -1.19 -21.15
CA SER A 137 -17.85 -1.15 -20.26
C SER A 137 -18.99 -2.08 -20.68
N ASN A 138 -19.06 -2.44 -21.98
CA ASN A 138 -20.04 -3.38 -22.51
C ASN A 138 -19.63 -4.86 -22.33
N GLN A 139 -18.36 -5.11 -22.01
CA GLN A 139 -17.78 -6.46 -21.88
C GLN A 139 -17.53 -6.85 -20.42
N THR A 140 -17.30 -5.87 -19.56
CA THR A 140 -17.00 -6.11 -18.14
C THR A 140 -18.24 -6.58 -17.37
N VAL A 141 -18.02 -7.52 -16.45
CA VAL A 141 -19.09 -8.12 -15.62
C VAL A 141 -19.19 -7.42 -14.26
N ASP A 142 -18.04 -7.13 -13.64
CA ASP A 142 -17.93 -6.56 -12.30
C ASP A 142 -17.40 -5.12 -12.29
N GLY A 143 -17.02 -4.58 -13.45
CA GLY A 143 -16.52 -3.22 -13.61
C GLY A 143 -15.16 -2.98 -12.94
N ASP A 144 -14.43 -4.04 -12.58
CA ASP A 144 -13.13 -3.94 -11.93
C ASP A 144 -12.08 -3.48 -12.94
N ILE A 145 -11.51 -2.29 -12.70
CA ILE A 145 -10.56 -1.66 -13.62
C ILE A 145 -9.29 -2.48 -13.85
N SER A 146 -8.90 -3.34 -12.89
CA SER A 146 -7.72 -4.21 -13.02
C SER A 146 -7.87 -5.27 -14.12
N THR A 147 -9.10 -5.54 -14.56
CA THR A 147 -9.38 -6.47 -15.67
C THR A 147 -9.35 -5.76 -17.04
N CYS A 148 -9.21 -4.43 -17.06
CA CYS A 148 -9.13 -3.65 -18.29
C CYS A 148 -7.70 -3.67 -18.85
N VAL A 149 -7.48 -4.43 -19.93
CA VAL A 149 -6.16 -4.54 -20.56
C VAL A 149 -5.92 -3.44 -21.61
N SER A 150 -7.00 -2.81 -22.10
CA SER A 150 -6.95 -1.85 -23.20
C SER A 150 -6.43 -0.47 -22.82
N VAL A 151 -6.43 -0.11 -21.54
CA VAL A 151 -6.00 1.21 -21.05
C VAL A 151 -4.98 1.03 -19.94
N ALA A 152 -3.89 1.81 -19.98
CA ALA A 152 -2.85 1.75 -18.96
C ALA A 152 -3.37 2.18 -17.59
N GLU A 153 -2.91 1.53 -16.51
CA GLU A 153 -3.36 1.78 -15.13
C GLU A 153 -3.11 3.22 -14.65
N ASP A 154 -2.08 3.88 -15.18
CA ASP A 154 -1.69 5.26 -14.86
C ASP A 154 -2.33 6.32 -15.78
N SER A 155 -3.21 5.89 -16.69
CA SER A 155 -3.94 6.80 -17.56
C SER A 155 -4.71 7.84 -16.76
N GLN A 156 -4.61 9.09 -17.20
CA GLN A 156 -5.37 10.22 -16.66
C GLN A 156 -6.88 10.12 -16.94
N ALA A 157 -7.33 9.14 -17.73
CA ALA A 157 -8.75 8.86 -17.95
C ALA A 157 -9.41 8.21 -16.72
N TRP A 158 -8.69 7.41 -15.92
CA TRP A 158 -9.29 6.68 -14.79
C TRP A 158 -9.93 7.59 -13.74
N PRO A 159 -9.29 8.69 -13.27
CA PRO A 159 -9.94 9.61 -12.34
C PRO A 159 -11.19 10.31 -12.92
N LEU A 160 -11.33 10.37 -14.24
CA LEU A 160 -12.50 10.94 -14.89
C LEU A 160 -13.69 9.98 -14.87
N VAL A 161 -13.45 8.68 -15.07
CA VAL A 161 -14.51 7.66 -15.20
C VAL A 161 -14.75 6.81 -13.96
N THR A 162 -13.98 6.98 -12.89
CA THR A 162 -14.18 6.32 -11.58
C THR A 162 -14.75 7.30 -10.56
N SER A 163 -15.27 6.78 -9.44
CA SER A 163 -15.87 7.61 -8.38
C SER A 163 -14.99 7.69 -7.12
N THR A 164 -15.15 8.78 -6.36
CA THR A 164 -14.56 9.03 -5.04
C THR A 164 -15.68 9.21 -4.01
N ASN A 165 -15.33 9.35 -2.72
CA ASN A 165 -16.30 9.68 -1.68
C ASN A 165 -16.96 11.04 -1.95
N ASP A 166 -16.19 11.98 -2.50
CA ASP A 166 -16.62 13.38 -2.68
C ASP A 166 -17.48 13.61 -3.93
N ASN A 167 -17.44 12.71 -4.92
CA ASN A 167 -18.11 12.92 -6.22
C ASN A 167 -19.24 11.92 -6.54
N CYS A 168 -19.51 10.98 -5.66
CA CYS A 168 -20.50 9.93 -5.89
C CYS A 168 -21.88 10.41 -5.42
N LEU A 169 -22.88 10.28 -6.28
CA LEU A 169 -24.27 10.64 -6.00
C LEU A 169 -25.01 9.66 -5.06
N GLY A 170 -24.36 8.58 -4.63
CA GLY A 170 -24.96 7.61 -3.72
C GLY A 170 -26.25 7.00 -4.27
N SER A 171 -27.29 6.92 -3.45
CA SER A 171 -28.62 6.43 -3.82
C SER A 171 -29.32 7.24 -4.90
N ASP A 172 -28.94 8.51 -5.07
CA ASP A 172 -29.56 9.42 -6.05
C ASP A 172 -28.96 9.29 -7.45
N CYS A 173 -27.98 8.40 -7.62
CA CYS A 173 -27.33 8.14 -8.90
C CYS A 173 -28.32 7.51 -9.91
N PRO A 174 -28.47 8.07 -11.14
CA PRO A 174 -29.32 7.47 -12.18
C PRO A 174 -28.95 6.02 -12.50
N MET A 175 -27.65 5.72 -12.43
CA MET A 175 -27.08 4.40 -12.70
C MET A 175 -26.96 3.51 -11.45
N TYR A 176 -27.66 3.81 -10.35
CA TYR A 176 -27.52 3.09 -9.07
C TYR A 176 -27.76 1.58 -9.18
N LYS A 177 -28.80 1.16 -9.90
CA LYS A 177 -29.15 -0.26 -10.09
C LYS A 177 -28.05 -1.04 -10.80
N ASP A 178 -27.37 -0.39 -11.74
CA ASP A 178 -26.29 -0.98 -12.52
C ASP A 178 -24.89 -0.69 -11.98
N CYS A 179 -24.80 0.03 -10.87
CA CYS A 179 -23.54 0.42 -10.26
C CYS A 179 -22.75 -0.80 -9.78
N PHE A 180 -21.57 -0.97 -10.36
CA PHE A 180 -20.63 -2.03 -10.00
C PHE A 180 -20.23 -2.02 -8.51
N VAL A 181 -20.05 -0.83 -7.92
CA VAL A 181 -19.72 -0.70 -6.49
C VAL A 181 -20.85 -1.22 -5.60
N VAL A 182 -22.11 -0.90 -5.94
CA VAL A 182 -23.29 -1.35 -5.17
C VAL A 182 -23.44 -2.87 -5.28
N LYS A 183 -23.32 -3.41 -6.50
CA LYS A 183 -23.35 -4.86 -6.75
C LYS A 183 -22.24 -5.60 -5.98
N ALA A 184 -21.01 -5.08 -5.99
CA ALA A 184 -19.88 -5.65 -5.27
C ALA A 184 -20.09 -5.62 -3.74
N ARG A 185 -20.59 -4.51 -3.19
CA ARG A 185 -20.92 -4.40 -1.76
C ARG A 185 -22.00 -5.39 -1.34
N LYS A 186 -23.08 -5.51 -2.11
CA LYS A 186 -24.14 -6.48 -1.83
C LYS A 186 -23.60 -7.91 -1.82
N LYS A 187 -22.81 -8.27 -2.83
CA LYS A 187 -22.14 -9.58 -2.89
C LYS A 187 -21.22 -9.83 -1.68
N ALA A 188 -20.52 -8.79 -1.21
CA ALA A 188 -19.68 -8.89 -0.03
C ALA A 188 -20.48 -9.09 1.27
N MET A 189 -21.62 -8.41 1.43
CA MET A 189 -22.49 -8.58 2.60
C MET A 189 -23.08 -10.00 2.71
N ASP A 190 -23.40 -10.60 1.57
CA ASP A 190 -23.98 -11.95 1.45
C ASP A 190 -22.92 -13.07 1.50
N ALA A 191 -21.62 -12.74 1.54
CA ALA A 191 -20.53 -13.71 1.52
C ALA A 191 -20.12 -14.18 2.91
N ASP A 192 -19.64 -15.43 2.98
CA ASP A 192 -19.06 -16.04 4.18
C ASP A 192 -17.59 -15.65 4.33
N VAL A 193 -16.87 -15.47 3.20
CA VAL A 193 -15.49 -15.01 3.17
C VAL A 193 -15.35 -13.80 2.25
N VAL A 194 -14.88 -12.68 2.81
CA VAL A 194 -14.66 -11.44 2.06
C VAL A 194 -13.17 -11.12 2.02
N VAL A 195 -12.64 -10.93 0.81
CA VAL A 195 -11.27 -10.50 0.59
C VAL A 195 -11.26 -8.99 0.34
N VAL A 196 -10.58 -8.26 1.22
CA VAL A 196 -10.37 -6.80 1.16
C VAL A 196 -8.89 -6.46 1.22
N ASN A 197 -8.52 -5.20 1.03
CA ASN A 197 -7.20 -4.71 1.39
C ASN A 197 -7.21 -4.00 2.75
N HIS A 198 -6.03 -3.79 3.36
CA HIS A 198 -5.89 -3.10 4.64
C HIS A 198 -6.52 -1.70 4.63
N HIS A 199 -6.36 -0.98 3.51
CA HIS A 199 -6.93 0.34 3.29
C HIS A 199 -8.46 0.36 3.42
N LEU A 200 -9.16 -0.54 2.73
CA LEU A 200 -10.62 -0.61 2.77
C LEU A 200 -11.12 -1.08 4.13
N PHE A 201 -10.43 -2.04 4.75
CA PHE A 201 -10.75 -2.49 6.10
C PHE A 201 -10.71 -1.31 7.09
N LEU A 202 -9.60 -0.58 7.14
CA LEU A 202 -9.44 0.56 8.05
C LEU A 202 -10.38 1.72 7.70
N ALA A 203 -10.70 1.94 6.42
CA ALA A 203 -11.70 2.91 6.01
C ALA A 203 -13.10 2.57 6.54
N ASP A 204 -13.53 1.30 6.47
CA ASP A 204 -14.80 0.85 7.06
C ASP A 204 -14.83 1.10 8.56
N MET A 205 -13.72 0.87 9.26
CA MET A 205 -13.64 1.10 10.70
C MET A 205 -13.89 2.58 11.05
N VAL A 206 -13.20 3.50 10.36
CA VAL A 206 -13.35 4.94 10.61
C VAL A 206 -14.76 5.44 10.22
N VAL A 207 -15.36 4.89 9.17
CA VAL A 207 -16.73 5.25 8.75
C VAL A 207 -17.77 4.78 9.79
N LYS A 208 -17.60 3.58 10.36
CA LYS A 208 -18.50 3.06 11.41
C LYS A 208 -18.51 3.93 12.67
N GLU A 209 -17.38 4.50 13.07
CA GLU A 209 -17.33 5.47 14.18
C GLU A 209 -18.19 6.72 13.93
N SER A 210 -18.37 7.12 12.67
CA SER A 210 -19.19 8.27 12.28
C SER A 210 -20.69 7.96 12.07
N GLY A 211 -21.12 6.71 12.28
CA GLY A 211 -22.53 6.31 12.14
C GLY A 211 -23.06 6.18 10.70
N PHE A 212 -22.19 6.27 9.69
CA PHE A 212 -22.55 6.05 8.29
C PHE A 212 -22.47 4.55 7.92
N GLY A 213 -23.32 4.12 6.99
CA GLY A 213 -23.61 2.71 6.69
C GLY A 213 -22.39 1.82 6.41
N GLU A 214 -22.56 0.54 6.72
CA GLU A 214 -21.51 -0.48 6.66
C GLU A 214 -20.96 -0.69 5.24
N LEU A 215 -19.63 -0.68 5.09
CA LEU A 215 -18.94 -0.99 3.84
C LEU A 215 -18.57 -2.46 3.73
N ILE A 216 -18.30 -3.11 4.87
CA ILE A 216 -17.87 -4.50 4.99
C ILE A 216 -18.76 -5.21 6.03
N PRO A 217 -19.16 -6.48 5.81
CA PRO A 217 -19.95 -7.24 6.78
C PRO A 217 -19.22 -7.39 8.12
N GLU A 218 -19.99 -7.63 9.18
CA GLU A 218 -19.43 -8.13 10.42
C GLU A 218 -18.86 -9.54 10.23
N ALA A 219 -17.74 -9.82 10.90
CA ALA A 219 -17.02 -11.08 10.80
C ALA A 219 -16.47 -11.49 12.16
N ASP A 220 -16.42 -12.81 12.40
CA ASP A 220 -15.90 -13.39 13.63
C ASP A 220 -14.37 -13.63 13.56
N VAL A 221 -13.82 -13.64 12.36
CA VAL A 221 -12.41 -13.92 12.09
C VAL A 221 -11.85 -12.87 11.13
N MET A 222 -10.83 -12.16 11.58
CA MET A 222 -10.10 -11.15 10.82
C MET A 222 -8.67 -11.63 10.60
N ILE A 223 -8.27 -11.81 9.34
CA ILE A 223 -6.94 -12.25 8.94
C ILE A 223 -6.25 -11.14 8.18
N PHE A 224 -5.08 -10.71 8.62
CA PHE A 224 -4.26 -9.68 7.98
C PHE A 224 -3.01 -10.34 7.40
N ASP A 225 -2.94 -10.43 6.07
CA ASP A 225 -1.77 -10.90 5.33
C ASP A 225 -0.93 -9.71 4.87
N GLU A 226 0.40 -9.85 4.94
CA GLU A 226 1.36 -8.75 4.91
C GLU A 226 1.10 -7.69 6.01
N ALA A 227 0.77 -8.17 7.21
CA ALA A 227 0.41 -7.34 8.35
C ALA A 227 1.47 -6.29 8.75
N HIS A 228 2.73 -6.43 8.29
CA HIS A 228 3.80 -5.47 8.55
C HIS A 228 3.46 -4.04 8.09
N GLN A 229 2.59 -3.88 7.08
CA GLN A 229 2.14 -2.56 6.59
C GLN A 229 1.02 -1.94 7.46
N LEU A 230 0.31 -2.77 8.22
CA LEU A 230 -0.92 -2.39 8.91
C LEU A 230 -0.75 -1.18 9.86
N PRO A 231 0.32 -1.08 10.68
CA PRO A 231 0.47 0.06 11.59
C PRO A 231 0.56 1.41 10.85
N ASP A 232 1.30 1.45 9.74
CA ASP A 232 1.46 2.67 8.94
C ASP A 232 0.18 3.06 8.22
N ILE A 233 -0.52 2.07 7.64
CA ILE A 233 -1.82 2.31 7.00
C ILE A 233 -2.84 2.78 8.04
N ALA A 234 -2.88 2.15 9.22
CA ALA A 234 -3.76 2.55 10.32
C ALA A 234 -3.49 4.00 10.76
N SER A 235 -2.21 4.39 10.89
CA SER A 235 -1.83 5.77 11.24
C SER A 235 -2.46 6.77 10.27
N GLN A 236 -2.42 6.49 8.96
CA GLN A 236 -2.99 7.37 7.94
C GLN A 236 -4.51 7.52 8.06
N TYR A 237 -5.24 6.42 8.29
CA TYR A 237 -6.70 6.45 8.41
C TYR A 237 -7.19 7.08 9.71
N PHE A 238 -6.46 6.88 10.81
CA PHE A 238 -6.75 7.55 12.08
C PHE A 238 -6.28 9.00 12.14
N GLY A 239 -5.57 9.45 11.11
CA GLY A 239 -5.18 10.83 10.90
C GLY A 239 -6.34 11.71 10.42
N GLN A 240 -6.15 13.02 10.54
CA GLN A 240 -7.06 14.03 10.03
C GLN A 240 -6.39 14.80 8.91
N SER A 241 -7.14 15.11 7.85
CA SER A 241 -6.65 15.95 6.77
C SER A 241 -7.70 16.92 6.26
N LEU A 242 -7.22 18.03 5.72
CA LEU A 242 -8.00 19.05 5.03
C LEU A 242 -7.27 19.43 3.75
N SER A 243 -7.94 19.27 2.62
CA SER A 243 -7.40 19.59 1.30
C SER A 243 -8.07 20.82 0.68
N SER A 244 -7.36 21.52 -0.20
CA SER A 244 -7.96 22.63 -0.96
C SER A 244 -9.11 22.16 -1.84
N ARG A 245 -9.10 20.90 -2.31
CA ARG A 245 -10.21 20.32 -3.08
C ARG A 245 -11.50 20.29 -2.27
N GLN A 246 -11.44 19.84 -1.02
CA GLN A 246 -12.59 19.85 -0.11
C GLN A 246 -13.15 21.26 0.12
N LEU A 247 -12.28 22.26 0.23
CA LEU A 247 -12.68 23.67 0.40
C LEU A 247 -13.30 24.25 -0.87
N LEU A 248 -12.74 23.93 -2.04
CA LEU A 248 -13.25 24.36 -3.34
C LEU A 248 -14.59 23.69 -3.67
N ASP A 249 -14.74 22.41 -3.36
CA ASP A 249 -16.00 21.68 -3.53
C ASP A 249 -17.09 22.24 -2.60
N LEU A 250 -16.74 22.57 -1.34
CA LEU A 250 -17.65 23.26 -0.42
C LEU A 250 -18.10 24.62 -0.97
N ALA A 251 -17.18 25.45 -1.45
CA ALA A 251 -17.50 26.74 -2.06
C ALA A 251 -18.40 26.58 -3.29
N LYS A 252 -18.14 25.58 -4.12
CA LYS A 252 -18.95 25.26 -5.30
C LYS A 252 -20.37 24.86 -4.90
N ASP A 253 -20.53 24.02 -3.88
CA ASP A 253 -21.85 23.57 -3.45
C ASP A 253 -22.67 24.70 -2.81
N ILE A 254 -22.04 25.59 -2.03
CA ILE A 254 -22.68 26.80 -1.51
C ILE A 254 -23.13 27.71 -2.68
N THR A 255 -22.30 27.84 -3.72
CA THR A 255 -22.63 28.59 -4.94
C THR A 255 -23.82 27.96 -5.68
N ILE A 256 -23.87 26.63 -5.78
CA ILE A 256 -24.98 25.91 -6.41
C ILE A 256 -26.26 26.17 -5.63
N ALA A 257 -26.27 25.95 -4.31
CA ALA A 257 -27.43 26.17 -3.44
C ALA A 257 -27.98 27.61 -3.55
N TYR A 258 -27.09 28.60 -3.61
CA TYR A 258 -27.47 29.99 -3.85
C TYR A 258 -28.15 30.19 -5.22
N ARG A 259 -27.59 29.62 -6.29
CA ARG A 259 -28.09 29.82 -7.66
C ARG A 259 -29.39 29.07 -7.94
N THR A 260 -29.62 27.94 -7.29
CA THR A 260 -30.80 27.08 -7.51
C THR A 260 -31.93 27.39 -6.54
N GLU A 261 -31.65 27.48 -5.24
CA GLU A 261 -32.66 27.43 -4.18
C GLU A 261 -32.73 28.72 -3.33
N LEU A 262 -31.60 29.37 -3.07
CA LEU A 262 -31.49 30.46 -2.08
C LEU A 262 -31.04 31.80 -2.69
N LYS A 263 -31.70 32.22 -3.77
CA LYS A 263 -31.35 33.41 -4.57
C LYS A 263 -31.44 34.74 -3.82
N ASP A 264 -32.18 34.76 -2.71
CA ASP A 264 -32.35 35.93 -1.83
C ASP A 264 -31.14 36.18 -0.93
N THR A 265 -30.23 35.21 -0.78
CA THR A 265 -29.10 35.29 0.16
C THR A 265 -27.78 35.52 -0.57
N GLN A 266 -27.58 36.73 -1.12
CA GLN A 266 -26.38 37.10 -1.90
C GLN A 266 -25.05 36.87 -1.14
N GLN A 267 -25.09 36.86 0.20
CA GLN A 267 -23.93 36.58 1.04
C GLN A 267 -23.36 35.17 0.81
N LEU A 268 -24.18 34.18 0.42
CA LEU A 268 -23.72 32.82 0.13
C LEU A 268 -22.73 32.78 -1.05
N GLN A 269 -23.04 33.46 -2.14
CA GLN A 269 -22.11 33.57 -3.28
C GLN A 269 -20.82 34.28 -2.86
N LYS A 270 -20.93 35.39 -2.14
CA LYS A 270 -19.77 36.18 -1.71
C LYS A 270 -18.83 35.41 -0.78
N CYS A 271 -19.37 34.64 0.18
CA CYS A 271 -18.55 33.84 1.07
C CYS A 271 -17.91 32.65 0.33
N ALA A 272 -18.66 31.99 -0.55
CA ALA A 272 -18.13 30.92 -1.40
C ALA A 272 -16.97 31.38 -2.29
N ASP A 273 -17.13 32.50 -3.01
CA ASP A 273 -16.08 33.04 -3.87
C ASP A 273 -14.83 33.41 -3.06
N ARG A 274 -15.00 33.98 -1.86
CA ARG A 274 -13.89 34.30 -0.95
C ARG A 274 -13.17 33.06 -0.44
N LEU A 275 -13.88 32.00 -0.08
CA LEU A 275 -13.28 30.74 0.36
C LEU A 275 -12.48 30.10 -0.79
N ALA A 276 -13.05 30.09 -1.99
CA ALA A 276 -12.37 29.56 -3.17
C ALA A 276 -11.08 30.34 -3.49
N GLN A 277 -11.15 31.68 -3.46
CA GLN A 277 -9.99 32.54 -3.66
C GLN A 277 -8.93 32.34 -2.57
N SER A 278 -9.34 32.33 -1.29
CA SER A 278 -8.41 32.17 -0.16
C SER A 278 -7.69 30.81 -0.19
N ALA A 279 -8.38 29.74 -0.58
CA ALA A 279 -7.76 28.43 -0.77
C ALA A 279 -6.72 28.44 -1.90
N GLN A 280 -6.96 29.15 -3.00
CA GLN A 280 -5.99 29.29 -4.09
C GLN A 280 -4.81 30.19 -3.70
N ASP A 281 -5.07 31.29 -3.01
CA ASP A 281 -4.03 32.20 -2.52
C ASP A 281 -3.12 31.48 -1.53
N PHE A 282 -3.69 30.74 -0.57
CA PHE A 282 -2.93 29.91 0.36
C PHE A 282 -2.09 28.88 -0.38
N ARG A 283 -2.64 28.24 -1.44
CA ARG A 283 -1.86 27.34 -2.29
C ARG A 283 -0.62 28.04 -2.86
N LEU A 284 -0.76 29.24 -3.43
CA LEU A 284 0.36 29.96 -4.03
C LEU A 284 1.48 30.28 -3.02
N GLN A 285 1.11 30.53 -1.76
CA GLN A 285 2.08 30.80 -0.69
C GLN A 285 2.93 29.58 -0.30
N LEU A 286 2.46 28.35 -0.57
CA LEU A 286 3.22 27.12 -0.27
C LEU A 286 4.42 26.88 -1.20
N GLY A 287 4.62 27.70 -2.23
CA GLY A 287 5.78 27.61 -3.12
C GLY A 287 5.70 26.49 -4.16
N GLU A 288 6.85 25.87 -4.43
CA GLU A 288 7.03 24.92 -5.54
C GLU A 288 6.13 23.68 -5.43
N PRO A 289 5.51 23.24 -6.54
CA PRO A 289 4.68 22.04 -6.56
C PRO A 289 5.49 20.74 -6.42
N GLY A 290 4.86 19.71 -5.87
CA GLY A 290 5.45 18.38 -5.71
C GLY A 290 6.25 18.21 -4.42
N TYR A 291 6.13 19.14 -3.48
CA TYR A 291 6.83 19.09 -2.21
C TYR A 291 5.92 18.61 -1.08
N ARG A 292 6.45 17.71 -0.24
CA ARG A 292 5.86 17.28 1.03
C ARG A 292 6.79 17.73 2.15
N GLY A 293 6.24 18.37 3.18
CA GLY A 293 7.04 19.00 4.23
C GLY A 293 6.40 18.95 5.62
N ASN A 294 7.12 19.46 6.60
CA ASN A 294 6.66 19.57 7.98
C ASN A 294 5.79 20.82 8.16
N LEU A 295 4.54 20.63 8.61
CA LEU A 295 3.60 21.74 8.78
C LEU A 295 3.99 22.67 9.96
N ARG A 296 4.72 22.18 10.96
CA ARG A 296 5.26 23.02 12.06
C ARG A 296 6.24 24.06 11.53
N GLU A 297 7.18 23.63 10.69
CA GLU A 297 8.18 24.50 10.07
C GLU A 297 7.52 25.50 9.14
N LEU A 298 6.55 25.06 8.34
CA LEU A 298 5.79 25.92 7.44
C LEU A 298 5.02 27.01 8.21
N LEU A 299 4.31 26.62 9.28
CA LEU A 299 3.56 27.56 10.12
C LEU A 299 4.46 28.41 11.04
N ALA A 300 5.76 28.20 11.08
CA ALA A 300 6.68 29.13 11.74
C ALA A 300 6.88 30.42 10.91
N ASN A 301 6.59 30.39 9.60
CA ASN A 301 6.69 31.55 8.73
C ASN A 301 5.49 32.51 8.95
N PRO A 302 5.72 33.78 9.35
CA PRO A 302 4.64 34.74 9.58
C PRO A 302 3.74 35.02 8.36
N GLN A 303 4.27 34.91 7.14
CA GLN A 303 3.47 35.09 5.91
C GLN A 303 2.48 33.94 5.74
N ILE A 304 2.91 32.70 5.97
CA ILE A 304 2.07 31.51 5.92
C ILE A 304 1.03 31.56 7.04
N GLN A 305 1.40 31.97 8.26
CA GLN A 305 0.43 32.12 9.35
C GLN A 305 -0.70 33.10 9.01
N ARG A 306 -0.38 34.23 8.38
CA ARG A 306 -1.39 35.21 7.93
C ARG A 306 -2.29 34.61 6.86
N ALA A 307 -1.73 33.93 5.87
CA ALA A 307 -2.51 33.28 4.82
C ALA A 307 -3.41 32.16 5.38
N PHE A 308 -2.92 31.38 6.35
CA PHE A 308 -3.68 30.36 7.06
C PHE A 308 -4.83 30.98 7.86
N LEU A 309 -4.60 32.11 8.55
CA LEU A 309 -5.62 32.82 9.30
C LEU A 309 -6.72 33.37 8.38
N LEU A 310 -6.37 33.92 7.22
CA LEU A 310 -7.35 34.34 6.22
C LEU A 310 -8.20 33.17 5.69
N LEU A 311 -7.60 32.00 5.55
CA LEU A 311 -8.32 30.78 5.17
C LEU A 311 -9.31 30.34 6.26
N ASP A 312 -8.89 30.40 7.53
CA ASP A 312 -9.72 30.12 8.70
C ASP A 312 -10.92 31.09 8.78
N ASP A 313 -10.67 32.40 8.64
CA ASP A 313 -11.70 33.45 8.67
C ASP A 313 -12.71 33.31 7.52
N THR A 314 -12.26 32.96 6.31
CA THR A 314 -13.18 32.78 5.16
C THR A 314 -14.03 31.52 5.28
N LEU A 315 -13.49 30.46 5.88
CA LEU A 315 -14.25 29.25 6.20
C LEU A 315 -15.25 29.50 7.33
N GLU A 316 -14.87 30.27 8.35
CA GLU A 316 -15.78 30.75 9.41
C GLU A 316 -16.93 31.56 8.83
N LEU A 317 -16.65 32.51 7.93
CA LEU A 317 -17.68 33.28 7.24
C LEU A 317 -18.67 32.39 6.48
N CYS A 318 -18.19 31.35 5.79
CA CYS A 318 -19.06 30.40 5.10
C CYS A 318 -19.97 29.64 6.08
N TYR A 319 -19.41 29.20 7.22
CA TYR A 319 -20.17 28.53 8.27
C TYR A 319 -21.26 29.45 8.84
N ASP A 320 -20.94 30.70 9.18
CA ASP A 320 -21.89 31.63 9.78
C ASP A 320 -23.02 32.00 8.82
N VAL A 321 -22.69 32.28 7.55
CA VAL A 321 -23.70 32.60 6.53
C VAL A 321 -24.60 31.38 6.23
N ALA A 322 -24.02 30.18 6.12
CA ALA A 322 -24.81 28.96 5.92
C ALA A 322 -25.73 28.68 7.12
N LYS A 323 -25.26 28.92 8.35
CA LYS A 323 -26.03 28.75 9.58
C LYS A 323 -27.33 29.55 9.59
N LEU A 324 -27.29 30.79 9.07
CA LEU A 324 -28.47 31.67 9.02
C LEU A 324 -29.58 31.16 8.10
N SER A 325 -29.26 30.23 7.19
CA SER A 325 -30.18 29.68 6.19
C SER A 325 -30.43 28.18 6.37
N LEU A 326 -30.12 27.62 7.55
CA LEU A 326 -30.36 26.22 7.87
C LEU A 326 -31.84 25.84 7.75
N GLY A 327 -32.10 24.64 7.25
CA GLY A 327 -33.43 24.09 7.01
C GLY A 327 -34.14 24.66 5.78
N ARG A 328 -33.53 25.63 5.07
CA ARG A 328 -34.08 26.20 3.84
C ARG A 328 -33.70 25.40 2.59
N SER A 329 -32.63 24.60 2.66
CA SER A 329 -32.09 23.81 1.55
C SER A 329 -31.31 22.62 2.09
N ALA A 330 -31.64 21.41 1.62
CA ALA A 330 -30.89 20.20 2.01
C ALA A 330 -29.43 20.24 1.51
N LEU A 331 -29.18 20.85 0.35
CA LEU A 331 -27.83 21.05 -0.18
C LEU A 331 -27.02 21.99 0.72
N LEU A 332 -27.63 23.07 1.21
CA LEU A 332 -26.96 24.00 2.12
C LEU A 332 -26.75 23.37 3.50
N ASP A 333 -27.71 22.59 4.01
CA ASP A 333 -27.57 21.89 5.29
C ASP A 333 -26.37 20.91 5.25
N ALA A 334 -26.24 20.14 4.17
CA ALA A 334 -25.08 19.27 3.95
C ALA A 334 -23.77 20.05 3.76
N ALA A 335 -23.81 21.25 3.16
CA ALA A 335 -22.66 22.14 3.09
C ALA A 335 -22.28 22.70 4.47
N PHE A 336 -23.25 23.05 5.31
CA PHE A 336 -23.04 23.53 6.68
C PHE A 336 -22.38 22.47 7.56
N GLU A 337 -22.84 21.21 7.49
CA GLU A 337 -22.20 20.09 8.21
C GLU A 337 -20.73 19.92 7.80
N ARG A 338 -20.44 19.98 6.49
CA ARG A 338 -19.05 19.93 5.98
C ARG A 338 -18.23 21.14 6.42
N ALA A 339 -18.79 22.35 6.39
CA ALA A 339 -18.11 23.55 6.89
C ALA A 339 -17.74 23.40 8.38
N THR A 340 -18.67 22.88 9.19
CA THR A 340 -18.43 22.59 10.63
C THR A 340 -17.26 21.62 10.80
N LEU A 341 -17.28 20.49 10.09
CA LEU A 341 -16.22 19.50 10.12
C LEU A 341 -14.87 20.08 9.71
N TYR A 342 -14.83 20.85 8.63
CA TYR A 342 -13.59 21.45 8.12
C TYR A 342 -13.03 22.50 9.08
N ARG A 343 -13.88 23.29 9.75
CA ARG A 343 -13.45 24.23 10.80
C ARG A 343 -12.81 23.49 11.98
N THR A 344 -13.44 22.41 12.46
CA THR A 344 -12.87 21.61 13.55
C THR A 344 -11.49 21.04 13.17
N ARG A 345 -11.35 20.54 11.93
CA ARG A 345 -10.07 20.02 11.42
C ARG A 345 -9.02 21.12 11.28
N LEU A 346 -9.37 22.27 10.71
CA LEU A 346 -8.45 23.40 10.54
C LEU A 346 -7.94 23.92 11.89
N LYS A 347 -8.84 24.00 12.90
CA LYS A 347 -8.46 24.34 14.28
C LYS A 347 -7.47 23.33 14.88
N ARG A 348 -7.71 22.02 14.70
CA ARG A 348 -6.77 20.96 15.13
C ARG A 348 -5.41 21.06 14.42
N LEU A 349 -5.41 21.38 13.12
CA LEU A 349 -4.19 21.55 12.34
C LEU A 349 -3.38 22.79 12.75
N LYS A 350 -4.04 23.81 13.32
CA LYS A 350 -3.42 25.00 13.90
C LYS A 350 -2.72 24.71 15.24
N GLU A 351 -3.22 23.75 16.01
CA GLU A 351 -2.68 23.33 17.31
C GLU A 351 -1.43 22.43 17.13
N ILE A 352 -0.36 22.99 16.56
CA ILE A 352 0.84 22.23 16.14
C ILE A 352 1.74 21.69 17.28
N ASN A 353 1.45 22.06 18.53
CA ASN A 353 2.27 21.74 19.69
C ASN A 353 1.86 20.44 20.40
N GLN A 354 0.86 19.70 19.91
CA GLN A 354 0.46 18.45 20.57
C GLN A 354 1.52 17.36 20.28
N PRO A 355 2.04 16.67 21.33
CA PRO A 355 2.92 15.53 21.16
C PRO A 355 2.15 14.31 20.62
N GLY A 356 2.87 13.29 20.13
CA GLY A 356 2.26 12.07 19.60
C GLY A 356 1.62 12.19 18.21
N TYR A 357 1.79 13.32 17.52
CA TYR A 357 1.30 13.54 16.15
C TYR A 357 2.40 14.05 15.20
N SER A 358 2.35 13.57 13.96
CA SER A 358 3.07 14.12 12.81
C SER A 358 2.19 15.15 12.10
N TYR A 359 2.71 16.36 11.94
CA TYR A 359 2.05 17.45 11.23
C TYR A 359 2.76 17.64 9.89
N TRP A 360 2.04 17.43 8.79
CA TRP A 360 2.63 17.51 7.47
C TRP A 360 1.72 18.20 6.47
N TYR A 361 2.33 18.70 5.41
CA TYR A 361 1.60 19.25 4.27
C TYR A 361 2.17 18.69 2.97
N GLU A 362 1.34 18.69 1.94
CA GLU A 362 1.71 18.36 0.57
C GLU A 362 1.11 19.41 -0.36
N CYS A 363 1.86 19.82 -1.38
CA CYS A 363 1.35 20.70 -2.43
C CYS A 363 1.63 20.11 -3.82
N THR A 364 0.62 20.15 -4.69
CA THR A 364 0.70 19.88 -6.14
C THR A 364 0.51 21.17 -6.89
N SER A 365 0.68 21.27 -8.21
CA SER A 365 0.49 22.54 -8.94
C SER A 365 -0.86 23.24 -8.71
N ARG A 366 -1.91 22.49 -8.35
CA ARG A 366 -3.27 23.03 -8.18
C ARG A 366 -3.84 22.91 -6.77
N HIS A 367 -3.33 21.98 -5.96
CA HIS A 367 -3.93 21.65 -4.68
C HIS A 367 -2.93 21.59 -3.54
N PHE A 368 -3.43 21.76 -2.32
CA PHE A 368 -2.68 21.45 -1.12
C PHE A 368 -3.47 20.50 -0.22
N THR A 369 -2.76 19.76 0.62
CA THR A 369 -3.31 18.96 1.71
C THR A 369 -2.55 19.31 2.98
N LEU A 370 -3.28 19.60 4.05
CA LEU A 370 -2.76 19.74 5.40
C LEU A 370 -3.23 18.53 6.20
N ALA A 371 -2.31 17.89 6.93
CA ALA A 371 -2.62 16.65 7.61
C ALA A 371 -1.94 16.52 8.98
N LEU A 372 -2.63 15.83 9.86
CA LEU A 372 -2.24 15.46 11.20
C LEU A 372 -2.37 13.93 11.30
N THR A 373 -1.27 13.24 11.52
CA THR A 373 -1.22 11.77 11.57
C THR A 373 -0.73 11.32 12.95
N PRO A 374 -1.48 10.48 13.70
CA PRO A 374 -1.01 9.96 14.98
C PRO A 374 0.23 9.09 14.80
N LEU A 375 1.22 9.28 15.67
CA LEU A 375 2.49 8.55 15.65
C LEU A 375 2.36 7.12 16.12
N SER A 376 1.41 6.87 17.03
CA SER A 376 1.02 5.55 17.51
C SER A 376 -0.46 5.30 17.21
N VAL A 377 -0.78 4.08 16.83
CA VAL A 377 -2.16 3.60 16.68
C VAL A 377 -2.53 2.58 17.75
N ALA A 378 -1.62 2.29 18.68
CA ALA A 378 -1.77 1.22 19.67
C ALA A 378 -3.08 1.34 20.46
N ASP A 379 -3.35 2.52 21.05
CA ASP A 379 -4.55 2.72 21.87
C ASP A 379 -5.83 2.58 21.07
N LYS A 380 -5.91 3.27 19.91
CA LYS A 380 -7.09 3.20 19.02
C LYS A 380 -7.33 1.79 18.49
N PHE A 381 -6.27 1.10 18.09
CA PHE A 381 -6.38 -0.24 17.53
C PHE A 381 -6.78 -1.26 18.61
N LYS A 382 -6.28 -1.11 19.84
CA LYS A 382 -6.68 -1.89 21.00
C LYS A 382 -8.15 -1.67 21.37
N GLU A 383 -8.60 -0.42 21.38
CA GLU A 383 -10.02 -0.09 21.59
C GLU A 383 -10.91 -0.73 20.50
N LEU A 384 -10.47 -0.67 19.26
CA LEU A 384 -11.16 -1.27 18.12
C LEU A 384 -11.27 -2.80 18.24
N MET A 385 -10.18 -3.47 18.62
CA MET A 385 -10.18 -4.91 18.87
C MET A 385 -11.08 -5.29 20.05
N ALA A 386 -11.17 -4.44 21.08
CA ALA A 386 -12.06 -4.66 22.21
C ALA A 386 -13.55 -4.49 21.84
N GLN A 387 -13.87 -3.57 20.93
CA GLN A 387 -15.24 -3.35 20.45
C GLN A 387 -15.73 -4.45 19.50
N LYS A 388 -14.81 -5.14 18.81
CA LYS A 388 -15.13 -6.21 17.84
C LYS A 388 -14.64 -7.56 18.36
N PRO A 389 -15.46 -8.26 19.16
CA PRO A 389 -15.11 -9.58 19.66
C PRO A 389 -14.95 -10.54 18.48
N GLY A 390 -13.81 -11.22 18.41
CA GLY A 390 -13.45 -12.05 17.28
C GLY A 390 -12.00 -12.51 17.35
N SER A 391 -11.59 -13.28 16.35
CA SER A 391 -10.23 -13.80 16.24
C SER A 391 -9.43 -12.89 15.32
N TRP A 392 -8.25 -12.45 15.76
CA TRP A 392 -7.42 -11.49 15.04
C TRP A 392 -6.08 -12.13 14.68
N ILE A 393 -5.91 -12.52 13.42
CA ILE A 393 -4.71 -13.21 12.95
C ILE A 393 -3.89 -12.24 12.11
N PHE A 394 -2.66 -11.98 12.51
CA PHE A 394 -1.70 -11.16 11.78
C PHE A 394 -0.59 -12.05 11.25
N THR A 395 -0.33 -12.01 9.95
CA THR A 395 0.76 -12.77 9.37
C THR A 395 1.51 -12.00 8.29
N SER A 396 2.81 -12.23 8.21
CA SER A 396 3.69 -11.65 7.20
C SER A 396 4.96 -12.50 7.09
N ALA A 397 5.68 -12.36 5.98
CA ALA A 397 7.00 -12.97 5.82
C ALA A 397 8.06 -12.36 6.75
N THR A 398 7.85 -11.12 7.17
CA THR A 398 8.83 -10.30 7.87
C THR A 398 8.09 -9.40 8.87
N LEU A 399 8.15 -9.72 10.15
CA LEU A 399 7.60 -8.91 11.24
C LEU A 399 8.65 -8.63 12.32
N SER A 400 9.56 -9.58 12.50
CA SER A 400 10.58 -9.65 13.51
C SER A 400 11.88 -8.97 13.09
N VAL A 401 12.53 -8.38 14.08
CA VAL A 401 13.88 -7.86 14.01
C VAL A 401 14.68 -8.60 15.07
N ASN A 402 15.78 -9.26 14.68
CA ASN A 402 16.54 -10.16 15.57
C ASN A 402 15.65 -11.20 16.28
N ASP A 403 14.73 -11.84 15.54
CA ASP A 403 13.79 -12.84 16.05
C ASP A 403 12.84 -12.33 17.16
N ASP A 404 12.65 -11.01 17.27
CA ASP A 404 11.71 -10.40 18.20
C ASP A 404 10.56 -9.70 17.44
N LEU A 405 9.32 -10.05 17.78
CA LEU A 405 8.08 -9.48 17.24
C LEU A 405 7.61 -8.22 17.99
N HIS A 406 8.28 -7.83 19.09
CA HIS A 406 7.86 -6.74 19.95
C HIS A 406 7.70 -5.41 19.21
N HIS A 407 8.57 -5.11 18.24
CA HIS A 407 8.46 -3.91 17.40
C HIS A 407 7.10 -3.84 16.66
N PHE A 408 6.61 -4.96 16.15
CA PHE A 408 5.30 -5.01 15.50
C PHE A 408 4.15 -4.95 16.50
N THR A 409 4.20 -5.75 17.57
CA THR A 409 3.09 -5.85 18.54
C THR A 409 2.88 -4.54 19.30
N SER A 410 3.96 -3.84 19.66
CA SER A 410 3.89 -2.55 20.37
C SER A 410 3.26 -1.45 19.50
N ARG A 411 3.56 -1.41 18.20
CA ARG A 411 2.99 -0.42 17.28
C ARG A 411 1.48 -0.55 17.11
N LEU A 412 0.93 -1.76 17.28
CA LEU A 412 -0.51 -2.03 17.22
C LEU A 412 -1.17 -2.14 18.61
N GLY A 413 -0.41 -2.13 19.71
CA GLY A 413 -0.95 -2.29 21.07
C GLY A 413 -1.48 -3.70 21.36
N ILE A 414 -0.85 -4.72 20.76
CA ILE A 414 -1.22 -6.14 20.86
C ILE A 414 -0.14 -7.00 21.51
N GLU A 415 0.56 -6.48 22.51
CA GLU A 415 1.68 -7.15 23.17
C GLU A 415 1.29 -8.45 23.88
N GLN A 416 0.00 -8.63 24.17
CA GLN A 416 -0.54 -9.85 24.78
C GLN A 416 -0.92 -10.93 23.75
N ALA A 417 -0.75 -10.67 22.45
CA ALA A 417 -1.06 -11.65 21.42
C ALA A 417 -0.14 -12.87 21.52
N GLU A 418 -0.70 -14.06 21.25
CA GLU A 418 0.12 -15.25 21.05
C GLU A 418 1.02 -15.01 19.83
N SER A 419 2.29 -15.41 19.92
CA SER A 419 3.28 -15.14 18.88
C SER A 419 3.93 -16.44 18.40
N LEU A 420 4.19 -16.52 17.09
CA LEU A 420 4.78 -17.69 16.46
C LEU A 420 5.77 -17.27 15.36
N LEU A 421 7.00 -17.76 15.47
CA LEU A 421 8.06 -17.56 14.46
C LEU A 421 8.30 -18.88 13.74
N LEU A 422 8.08 -18.87 12.43
CA LEU A 422 8.23 -20.03 11.56
C LEU A 422 9.31 -19.74 10.53
N PRO A 423 10.49 -20.37 10.65
CA PRO A 423 11.58 -20.13 9.71
C PRO A 423 11.20 -20.60 8.30
N SER A 424 11.87 -20.03 7.30
CA SER A 424 11.74 -20.51 5.93
C SER A 424 12.24 -21.97 5.83
N PRO A 425 11.55 -22.85 5.09
CA PRO A 425 11.97 -24.24 4.91
C PRO A 425 13.17 -24.40 3.94
N PHE A 426 13.65 -23.33 3.32
CA PHE A 426 14.69 -23.38 2.29
C PHE A 426 16.12 -23.45 2.84
N ASP A 427 17.00 -24.13 2.11
CA ASP A 427 18.42 -24.25 2.44
C ASP A 427 19.21 -23.09 1.80
N TYR A 428 19.08 -21.91 2.39
CA TYR A 428 19.81 -20.71 1.96
C TYR A 428 21.33 -20.88 1.95
N SER A 429 21.88 -21.83 2.72
CA SER A 429 23.33 -22.09 2.74
C SER A 429 23.84 -22.63 1.40
N ARG A 430 22.98 -23.34 0.67
CA ARG A 430 23.28 -23.93 -0.65
C ARG A 430 22.62 -23.17 -1.80
N GLN A 431 21.42 -22.65 -1.58
CA GLN A 431 20.60 -22.01 -2.61
C GLN A 431 20.98 -20.55 -2.86
N ALA A 432 21.47 -19.82 -1.87
CA ALA A 432 21.74 -18.40 -1.99
C ALA A 432 23.22 -18.06 -1.78
N LEU A 433 23.68 -16.95 -2.35
CA LEU A 433 24.95 -16.33 -2.02
C LEU A 433 24.75 -14.82 -1.87
N LEU A 434 25.19 -14.26 -0.73
CA LEU A 434 25.20 -12.82 -0.49
C LEU A 434 26.54 -12.24 -0.95
N CYS A 435 26.49 -11.31 -1.90
CA CYS A 435 27.63 -10.55 -2.39
C CYS A 435 27.53 -9.08 -1.94
N VAL A 436 28.58 -8.58 -1.29
CA VAL A 436 28.76 -7.14 -1.01
C VAL A 436 30.04 -6.69 -1.71
N PRO A 437 29.95 -6.16 -2.94
CA PRO A 437 31.12 -5.86 -3.76
C PRO A 437 32.14 -4.93 -3.08
N ARG A 438 33.41 -5.07 -3.45
CA ARG A 438 34.45 -4.10 -3.10
C ARG A 438 34.42 -2.92 -4.07
N ASN A 439 35.05 -1.81 -3.67
CA ASN A 439 35.27 -0.62 -4.51
C ASN A 439 33.97 0.02 -5.05
N LEU A 440 32.88 -0.08 -4.28
CA LEU A 440 31.61 0.56 -4.61
C LEU A 440 31.79 2.09 -4.75
N PRO A 441 31.10 2.72 -5.71
CA PRO A 441 31.14 4.17 -5.87
C PRO A 441 30.60 4.85 -4.60
N GLN A 442 31.09 6.04 -4.28
CA GLN A 442 30.52 6.80 -3.17
C GLN A 442 29.09 7.23 -3.51
N THR A 443 28.21 7.11 -2.53
CA THR A 443 26.81 7.52 -2.65
C THR A 443 26.72 9.02 -2.96
N ASN A 444 25.79 9.40 -3.85
CA ASN A 444 25.53 10.79 -4.27
C ASN A 444 26.65 11.48 -5.07
N GLN A 445 27.64 10.75 -5.59
CA GLN A 445 28.60 11.34 -6.55
C GLN A 445 28.02 11.37 -7.98
N PRO A 446 28.27 12.45 -8.75
CA PRO A 446 27.97 12.48 -10.19
C PRO A 446 28.64 11.31 -10.92
N GLY A 447 27.90 10.64 -11.80
CA GLY A 447 28.41 9.48 -12.54
C GLY A 447 28.46 8.16 -11.75
N SER A 448 27.97 8.14 -10.50
CA SER A 448 27.86 6.92 -9.69
C SER A 448 27.06 5.81 -10.39
N ALA A 449 25.94 6.15 -11.05
CA ALA A 449 25.15 5.20 -11.84
C ALA A 449 25.96 4.52 -12.95
N ARG A 450 26.78 5.29 -13.69
CA ARG A 450 27.66 4.77 -14.75
C ARG A 450 28.72 3.80 -14.19
N GLN A 451 29.35 4.16 -13.09
CA GLN A 451 30.35 3.29 -12.43
C GLN A 451 29.70 2.01 -11.89
N LEU A 452 28.53 2.13 -11.27
CA LEU A 452 27.78 1.00 -10.74
C LEU A 452 27.30 0.06 -11.86
N ALA A 453 26.74 0.60 -12.94
CA ALA A 453 26.34 -0.18 -14.11
C ALA A 453 27.53 -0.92 -14.73
N ALA A 454 28.68 -0.26 -14.89
CA ALA A 454 29.89 -0.91 -15.40
C ALA A 454 30.40 -2.04 -14.50
N MET A 455 30.29 -1.87 -13.17
CA MET A 455 30.66 -2.91 -12.20
C MET A 455 29.70 -4.11 -12.21
N LEU A 456 28.40 -3.87 -12.35
CA LEU A 456 27.36 -4.90 -12.28
C LEU A 456 27.12 -5.61 -13.61
N ARG A 457 27.46 -4.98 -14.74
CA ARG A 457 27.29 -5.55 -16.08
C ARG A 457 27.83 -6.99 -16.21
N PRO A 458 29.06 -7.32 -15.77
CA PRO A 458 29.59 -8.68 -15.91
C PRO A 458 28.75 -9.75 -15.21
N ILE A 459 28.19 -9.46 -14.03
CA ILE A 459 27.36 -10.42 -13.31
C ILE A 459 25.96 -10.56 -13.92
N ILE A 460 25.38 -9.46 -14.42
CA ILE A 460 24.07 -9.50 -15.10
C ILE A 460 24.18 -10.25 -16.43
N GLU A 461 25.23 -10.00 -17.23
CA GLU A 461 25.46 -10.72 -18.49
C GLU A 461 25.74 -12.21 -18.24
N ALA A 462 26.58 -12.54 -17.25
CA ALA A 462 26.85 -13.93 -16.90
C ALA A 462 25.61 -14.67 -16.38
N ASN A 463 24.66 -13.96 -15.77
CA ASN A 463 23.37 -14.52 -15.38
C ASN A 463 22.36 -14.63 -16.54
N ASN A 464 22.69 -14.09 -17.72
CA ASN A 464 21.78 -13.89 -18.85
C ASN A 464 20.53 -13.11 -18.43
N GLY A 465 20.72 -11.95 -17.79
CA GLY A 465 19.63 -11.16 -17.24
C GLY A 465 19.04 -11.84 -16.02
N ARG A 466 17.75 -12.20 -16.06
CA ARG A 466 17.01 -12.85 -14.96
C ARG A 466 17.24 -12.15 -13.63
N CYS A 467 17.20 -10.82 -13.72
CA CYS A 467 17.75 -9.94 -12.71
C CYS A 467 16.75 -8.87 -12.34
N PHE A 468 16.56 -8.67 -11.04
CA PHE A 468 15.90 -7.49 -10.49
C PHE A 468 16.95 -6.54 -9.96
N MET A 469 16.98 -5.32 -10.51
CA MET A 469 17.72 -4.19 -9.97
C MET A 469 16.75 -3.30 -9.18
N LEU A 470 16.85 -3.38 -7.87
CA LEU A 470 15.98 -2.70 -6.92
C LEU A 470 16.69 -1.44 -6.40
N CYS A 471 16.18 -0.29 -6.83
CA CYS A 471 16.73 1.02 -6.51
C CYS A 471 15.98 1.70 -5.37
N THR A 472 16.70 2.40 -4.50
CA THR A 472 16.11 3.21 -3.41
C THR A 472 15.59 4.59 -3.88
N SER A 473 15.90 5.01 -5.11
CA SER A 473 15.41 6.27 -5.68
C SER A 473 15.01 6.16 -7.15
N HIS A 474 14.00 6.94 -7.57
CA HIS A 474 13.58 7.02 -8.97
C HIS A 474 14.64 7.63 -9.89
N ALA A 475 15.46 8.55 -9.38
CA ALA A 475 16.57 9.13 -10.15
C ALA A 475 17.60 8.04 -10.51
N MET A 476 18.12 7.31 -9.50
CA MET A 476 19.06 6.22 -9.72
C MET A 476 18.48 5.11 -10.61
N MET A 477 17.19 4.80 -10.47
CA MET A 477 16.49 3.84 -11.32
C MET A 477 16.55 4.24 -12.81
N ARG A 478 16.23 5.50 -13.14
CA ARG A 478 16.27 6.00 -14.52
C ARG A 478 17.70 6.02 -15.06
N ASP A 479 18.64 6.56 -14.28
CA ASP A 479 20.03 6.68 -14.69
C ASP A 479 20.66 5.31 -14.98
N LEU A 480 20.43 4.32 -14.10
CA LEU A 480 20.92 2.95 -14.30
C LEU A 480 20.28 2.28 -15.52
N ALA A 481 18.97 2.43 -15.70
CA ALA A 481 18.28 1.82 -16.84
C ALA A 481 18.80 2.36 -18.18
N GLU A 482 19.08 3.67 -18.25
CA GLU A 482 19.71 4.29 -19.42
C GLU A 482 21.11 3.70 -19.68
N GLN A 483 21.94 3.57 -18.64
CA GLN A 483 23.28 2.99 -18.78
C GLN A 483 23.23 1.52 -19.21
N PHE A 484 22.31 0.72 -18.66
CA PHE A 484 22.16 -0.68 -19.05
C PHE A 484 21.67 -0.82 -20.50
N ARG A 485 20.67 -0.03 -20.92
CA ARG A 485 20.19 -0.01 -22.32
C ARG A 485 21.27 0.39 -23.31
N ALA A 486 22.15 1.32 -22.93
CA ALA A 486 23.24 1.78 -23.79
C ALA A 486 24.39 0.76 -23.90
N THR A 487 24.55 -0.13 -22.92
CA THR A 487 25.75 -0.98 -22.81
C THR A 487 25.49 -2.48 -22.96
N MET A 488 24.24 -2.94 -22.82
CA MET A 488 23.86 -4.34 -22.84
C MET A 488 22.88 -4.64 -23.98
N THR A 489 22.88 -5.88 -24.46
CA THR A 489 21.93 -6.38 -25.47
C THR A 489 20.69 -7.03 -24.86
N LEU A 490 20.65 -7.20 -23.54
CA LEU A 490 19.54 -7.82 -22.82
C LEU A 490 18.32 -6.88 -22.79
N PRO A 491 17.08 -7.42 -22.75
CA PRO A 491 15.90 -6.60 -22.55
C PRO A 491 15.94 -5.91 -21.19
N VAL A 492 15.93 -4.57 -21.19
CA VAL A 492 15.88 -3.76 -19.96
C VAL A 492 14.47 -3.19 -19.79
N LEU A 493 13.74 -3.73 -18.83
CA LEU A 493 12.41 -3.29 -18.46
C LEU A 493 12.52 -2.27 -17.33
N LEU A 494 11.80 -1.16 -17.44
CA LEU A 494 11.83 -0.07 -16.46
C LEU A 494 10.45 0.15 -15.84
N GLN A 495 10.39 0.24 -14.52
CA GLN A 495 9.17 0.64 -13.82
C GLN A 495 8.69 2.02 -14.30
N GLY A 496 7.40 2.10 -14.64
CA GLY A 496 6.74 3.32 -15.10
C GLY A 496 6.51 3.37 -16.61
N GLU A 497 7.01 2.40 -17.38
CA GLU A 497 6.74 2.31 -18.83
C GLU A 497 5.42 1.59 -19.15
N THR A 498 5.04 0.60 -18.33
CA THR A 498 3.75 -0.12 -18.41
C THR A 498 3.26 -0.47 -17.00
N SER A 499 2.08 -1.10 -16.90
CA SER A 499 1.52 -1.56 -15.62
C SER A 499 2.45 -2.57 -14.93
N LYS A 500 2.38 -2.65 -13.59
CA LYS A 500 3.19 -3.59 -12.80
C LYS A 500 2.98 -5.03 -13.24
N GLY A 501 1.72 -5.43 -13.50
CA GLY A 501 1.36 -6.76 -13.97
C GLY A 501 1.96 -7.09 -15.33
N GLN A 502 1.86 -6.16 -16.30
CA GLN A 502 2.43 -6.34 -17.63
C GLN A 502 3.96 -6.38 -17.61
N LEU A 503 4.63 -5.54 -16.81
CA LEU A 503 6.09 -5.60 -16.66
C LEU A 503 6.56 -6.97 -16.14
N LEU A 504 5.85 -7.54 -15.18
CA LEU A 504 6.17 -8.88 -14.67
C LEU A 504 5.91 -9.96 -15.73
N GLN A 505 4.83 -9.85 -16.48
CA GLN A 505 4.54 -10.78 -17.57
C GLN A 505 5.60 -10.68 -18.69
N GLN A 506 6.04 -9.48 -19.05
CA GLN A 506 7.14 -9.24 -19.99
C GLN A 506 8.45 -9.82 -19.46
N PHE A 507 8.74 -9.63 -18.17
CA PHE A 507 9.92 -10.19 -17.53
C PHE A 507 9.93 -11.72 -17.59
N VAL A 508 8.82 -12.36 -17.21
CA VAL A 508 8.68 -13.82 -17.21
C VAL A 508 8.73 -14.38 -18.63
N SER A 509 8.06 -13.73 -19.60
CA SER A 509 8.04 -14.18 -21.00
C SER A 509 9.36 -13.99 -21.73
N ALA A 510 10.11 -12.91 -21.44
CA ALA A 510 11.44 -12.71 -21.98
C ALA A 510 12.43 -13.75 -21.45
N GLY A 511 12.31 -14.14 -20.18
CA GLY A 511 13.15 -15.16 -19.54
C GLY A 511 14.63 -14.78 -19.34
N ASN A 512 15.08 -13.67 -19.92
CA ASN A 512 16.44 -13.13 -19.81
C ASN A 512 16.46 -11.60 -19.59
N ALA A 513 15.37 -11.01 -19.10
CA ALA A 513 15.26 -9.58 -18.90
C ALA A 513 15.98 -9.09 -17.63
N LEU A 514 16.36 -7.81 -17.64
CA LEU A 514 16.72 -7.03 -16.47
C LEU A 514 15.55 -6.10 -16.15
N LEU A 515 14.93 -6.25 -14.97
CA LEU A 515 13.91 -5.32 -14.49
C LEU A 515 14.55 -4.32 -13.52
N VAL A 516 14.46 -3.03 -13.82
CA VAL A 516 14.92 -1.93 -12.97
C VAL A 516 13.69 -1.25 -12.34
N ALA A 517 13.60 -1.27 -11.01
CA ALA A 517 12.42 -0.82 -10.28
C ALA A 517 12.77 -0.24 -8.89
N THR A 518 11.82 0.46 -8.25
CA THR A 518 11.95 0.97 -6.87
C THR A 518 11.25 0.05 -5.84
N SER A 519 11.11 0.53 -4.59
CA SER A 519 10.44 -0.14 -3.46
C SER A 519 9.11 -0.81 -3.81
N SER A 520 8.36 -0.28 -4.79
CA SER A 520 7.08 -0.87 -5.21
C SER A 520 7.17 -2.31 -5.75
N PHE A 521 8.34 -2.75 -6.19
CA PHE A 521 8.60 -4.14 -6.63
C PHE A 521 9.23 -5.02 -5.55
N TRP A 522 9.50 -4.46 -4.36
CA TRP A 522 10.01 -5.23 -3.22
C TRP A 522 8.92 -6.12 -2.62
N GLU A 523 7.66 -5.78 -2.87
CA GLU A 523 6.47 -6.43 -2.32
C GLU A 523 5.44 -6.82 -3.40
N GLY A 524 4.67 -7.88 -3.12
CA GLY A 524 3.51 -8.26 -3.96
C GLY A 524 3.85 -8.67 -5.40
N VAL A 525 5.04 -9.24 -5.63
CA VAL A 525 5.47 -9.82 -6.92
C VAL A 525 5.64 -11.32 -6.74
N ASP A 526 5.09 -12.17 -7.63
CA ASP A 526 5.37 -13.61 -7.67
C ASP A 526 6.04 -14.09 -8.99
N VAL A 527 7.37 -14.08 -9.07
CA VAL A 527 8.18 -14.74 -10.11
C VAL A 527 8.74 -16.07 -9.56
N ARG A 528 8.49 -17.19 -10.24
CA ARG A 528 8.91 -18.54 -9.77
C ARG A 528 9.98 -19.16 -10.66
N GLY A 529 10.84 -19.98 -10.05
CA GLY A 529 11.81 -20.83 -10.74
C GLY A 529 12.98 -20.06 -11.32
N ASP A 530 13.60 -20.63 -12.37
CA ASP A 530 14.80 -20.13 -13.03
C ASP A 530 14.67 -18.72 -13.67
N THR A 531 13.52 -18.04 -13.58
CA THR A 531 13.29 -16.73 -14.21
C THR A 531 13.86 -15.56 -13.42
N LEU A 532 14.09 -15.71 -12.11
CA LEU A 532 14.76 -14.72 -11.26
C LEU A 532 15.84 -15.41 -10.42
N SER A 533 17.11 -15.22 -10.78
CA SER A 533 18.26 -15.81 -10.07
C SER A 533 19.25 -14.76 -9.55
N LEU A 534 19.02 -13.48 -9.85
CA LEU A 534 19.85 -12.37 -9.39
C LEU A 534 18.98 -11.24 -8.87
N VAL A 535 19.20 -10.84 -7.63
CA VAL A 535 18.60 -9.64 -7.05
C VAL A 535 19.73 -8.71 -6.66
N ILE A 536 19.69 -7.48 -7.14
CA ILE A 536 20.66 -6.44 -6.85
C ILE A 536 19.93 -5.29 -6.17
N ILE A 537 20.47 -4.82 -5.05
CA ILE A 537 19.95 -3.67 -4.29
C ILE A 537 21.02 -2.60 -4.29
N ASP A 538 20.70 -1.42 -4.82
CA ASP A 538 21.66 -0.31 -4.98
C ASP A 538 22.17 0.22 -3.63
N LYS A 539 21.30 0.25 -2.61
CA LYS A 539 21.56 0.86 -1.30
C LYS A 539 20.65 0.27 -0.22
N LEU A 540 21.09 0.31 1.05
CA LEU A 540 20.19 -0.05 2.17
C LEU A 540 18.94 0.85 2.19
N PRO A 541 17.74 0.27 2.33
CA PRO A 541 16.45 0.94 2.15
C PRO A 541 16.03 1.78 3.36
N PHE A 542 16.85 2.75 3.72
CA PHE A 542 16.43 3.74 4.71
C PHE A 542 15.39 4.68 4.09
N THR A 543 14.28 4.89 4.79
CA THR A 543 13.29 5.90 4.46
C THR A 543 13.96 7.27 4.34
N SER A 544 13.48 8.10 3.40
CA SER A 544 14.03 9.44 3.20
C SER A 544 13.97 10.24 4.50
N PRO A 545 15.05 10.93 4.90
CA PRO A 545 15.03 11.83 6.05
C PRO A 545 13.99 12.94 5.93
N ASP A 546 13.56 13.27 4.71
CA ASP A 546 12.53 14.27 4.43
C ASP A 546 11.10 13.76 4.60
N ASP A 547 10.91 12.45 4.84
CA ASP A 547 9.58 11.92 5.13
C ASP A 547 9.03 12.51 6.45
N PRO A 548 7.88 13.19 6.42
CA PRO A 548 7.36 13.87 7.62
C PRO A 548 6.94 12.93 8.74
N LEU A 549 6.48 11.71 8.40
CA LEU A 549 6.07 10.73 9.40
C LEU A 549 7.31 10.20 10.12
N LEU A 550 8.37 9.89 9.38
CA LEU A 550 9.66 9.50 9.94
C LEU A 550 10.23 10.60 10.84
N LYS A 551 10.30 11.86 10.37
CA LYS A 551 10.79 12.99 11.18
C LYS A 551 10.05 13.09 12.51
N ALA A 552 8.73 13.05 12.47
CA ALA A 552 7.91 13.17 13.66
C ALA A 552 8.06 11.97 14.62
N ARG A 553 8.19 10.74 14.10
CA ARG A 553 8.52 9.57 14.93
C ARG A 553 9.90 9.71 15.58
N MET A 554 10.88 10.23 14.85
CA MET A 554 12.21 10.44 15.38
C MET A 554 12.22 11.51 16.47
N GLU A 555 11.49 12.62 16.29
CA GLU A 555 11.31 13.64 17.33
C GLU A 555 10.66 13.08 18.59
N ASP A 556 9.58 12.31 18.43
CA ASP A 556 8.87 11.69 19.55
C ASP A 556 9.72 10.66 20.30
N CYS A 557 10.48 9.85 19.57
CA CYS A 557 11.46 8.92 20.15
C CYS A 557 12.52 9.68 20.99
N ARG A 558 13.07 10.79 20.48
CA ARG A 558 14.00 11.64 21.25
C ARG A 558 13.34 12.21 22.51
N LEU A 559 12.09 12.67 22.42
CA LEU A 559 11.36 13.21 23.56
C LEU A 559 11.12 12.16 24.65
N ARG A 560 10.98 10.90 24.26
CA ARG A 560 10.90 9.74 25.18
C ARG A 560 12.27 9.27 25.70
N GLY A 561 13.36 9.91 25.28
CA GLY A 561 14.73 9.56 25.67
C GLY A 561 15.34 8.38 24.93
N GLY A 562 14.70 7.91 23.84
CA GLY A 562 15.18 6.82 23.01
C GLY A 562 16.14 7.26 21.90
N ASP A 563 16.75 6.28 21.21
CA ASP A 563 17.57 6.53 20.02
C ASP A 563 16.75 6.35 18.73
N PRO A 564 16.50 7.43 17.95
CA PRO A 564 15.65 7.33 16.75
C PRO A 564 16.21 6.48 15.63
N PHE A 565 17.54 6.35 15.57
CA PHE A 565 18.16 5.56 14.53
C PHE A 565 17.93 4.07 14.81
N ASP A 566 18.20 3.63 16.04
CA ASP A 566 18.09 2.24 16.45
C ASP A 566 16.63 1.79 16.67
N GLU A 567 15.74 2.66 17.18
CA GLU A 567 14.36 2.31 17.51
C GLU A 567 13.35 2.54 16.38
N VAL A 568 13.64 3.43 15.42
CA VAL A 568 12.70 3.79 14.34
C VAL A 568 13.27 3.45 12.97
N GLN A 569 14.43 4.01 12.61
CA GLN A 569 14.95 3.87 11.23
C GLN A 569 15.48 2.47 10.92
N LEU A 570 16.22 1.87 11.85
CA LEU A 570 16.88 0.59 11.65
C LEU A 570 15.87 -0.57 11.49
N PRO A 571 14.85 -0.73 12.37
CA PRO A 571 13.84 -1.79 12.23
C PRO A 571 13.10 -1.75 10.89
N ASP A 572 12.60 -0.57 10.50
CA ASP A 572 11.85 -0.38 9.25
C ASP A 572 12.72 -0.73 8.02
N ALA A 573 14.00 -0.31 8.02
CA ALA A 573 14.92 -0.62 6.93
C ALA A 573 15.27 -2.12 6.86
N VAL A 574 15.39 -2.79 8.02
CA VAL A 574 15.64 -4.25 8.08
C VAL A 574 14.46 -5.03 7.53
N ILE A 575 13.23 -4.70 7.95
CA ILE A 575 11.99 -5.33 7.46
C ILE A 575 11.88 -5.16 5.95
N THR A 576 12.09 -3.93 5.46
CA THR A 576 12.07 -3.62 4.02
C THR A 576 13.12 -4.44 3.27
N LEU A 577 14.34 -4.55 3.79
CA LEU A 577 15.38 -5.39 3.18
C LEU A 577 14.98 -6.87 3.11
N LYS A 578 14.46 -7.44 4.21
CA LYS A 578 14.00 -8.85 4.23
C LYS A 578 12.94 -9.09 3.13
N GLN A 579 12.01 -8.14 2.91
CA GLN A 579 10.99 -8.23 1.86
C GLN A 579 11.57 -8.26 0.45
N GLY A 580 12.55 -7.38 0.16
CA GLY A 580 13.26 -7.38 -1.12
C GLY A 580 14.05 -8.68 -1.37
N VAL A 581 14.66 -9.23 -0.32
CA VAL A 581 15.46 -10.47 -0.39
C VAL A 581 14.60 -11.72 -0.54
N GLY A 582 13.40 -11.74 0.06
CA GLY A 582 12.43 -12.85 -0.04
C GLY A 582 11.94 -13.14 -1.47
N ARG A 583 12.36 -12.36 -2.46
CA ARG A 583 12.07 -12.57 -3.88
C ARG A 583 13.02 -13.57 -4.55
N LEU A 584 14.22 -13.78 -3.99
CA LEU A 584 15.27 -14.58 -4.62
C LEU A 584 15.01 -16.09 -4.57
N ILE A 585 14.57 -16.63 -3.43
CA ILE A 585 14.40 -18.07 -3.19
C ILE A 585 12.97 -18.37 -2.77
N ARG A 586 12.28 -19.22 -3.55
CA ARG A 586 10.83 -19.48 -3.44
C ARG A 586 10.43 -20.92 -3.62
N ASP A 587 11.31 -21.73 -4.19
CA ASP A 587 11.21 -23.18 -4.23
C ASP A 587 12.49 -23.83 -3.68
N ALA A 588 12.42 -25.13 -3.40
CA ALA A 588 13.53 -25.92 -2.87
C ALA A 588 14.70 -26.06 -3.87
N ASP A 589 14.40 -25.92 -5.17
CA ASP A 589 15.37 -26.06 -6.25
C ASP A 589 15.89 -24.69 -6.75
N ASP A 590 15.33 -23.59 -6.24
CA ASP A 590 15.74 -22.24 -6.62
C ASP A 590 17.18 -21.98 -6.18
N ARG A 591 17.91 -21.23 -7.01
CA ARG A 591 19.26 -20.82 -6.70
C ARG A 591 19.53 -19.43 -7.23
N GLY A 592 20.20 -18.60 -6.42
CA GLY A 592 20.49 -17.25 -6.85
C GLY A 592 21.50 -16.48 -6.01
N VAL A 593 21.82 -15.28 -6.49
CA VAL A 593 22.73 -14.34 -5.81
C VAL A 593 21.96 -13.10 -5.41
N LEU A 594 22.18 -12.67 -4.17
CA LEU A 594 21.80 -11.35 -3.69
C LEU A 594 23.04 -10.45 -3.70
N VAL A 595 22.99 -9.33 -4.42
CA VAL A 595 24.05 -8.32 -4.42
C VAL A 595 23.55 -7.07 -3.70
N ILE A 596 24.24 -6.64 -2.65
CA ILE A 596 23.95 -5.37 -1.96
C ILE A 596 25.11 -4.41 -2.21
N CYS A 597 24.81 -3.31 -2.90
CA CYS A 597 25.78 -2.31 -3.32
C CYS A 597 25.98 -1.20 -2.27
N ASP A 598 26.02 -1.56 -0.98
CA ASP A 598 26.17 -0.62 0.12
C ASP A 598 27.27 -1.02 1.10
N ASN A 599 28.35 -0.22 1.15
CA ASN A 599 29.47 -0.45 2.07
C ASN A 599 29.07 -0.35 3.55
N ARG A 600 27.97 0.33 3.89
CA ARG A 600 27.51 0.51 5.28
C ARG A 600 27.18 -0.84 5.92
N LEU A 601 26.76 -1.83 5.14
CA LEU A 601 26.50 -3.19 5.61
C LEU A 601 27.74 -3.87 6.24
N VAL A 602 28.94 -3.47 5.83
CA VAL A 602 30.22 -4.02 6.33
C VAL A 602 30.92 -3.04 7.29
N MET A 603 30.85 -1.74 6.98
CA MET A 603 31.66 -0.73 7.67
C MET A 603 30.98 -0.13 8.91
N ARG A 604 29.66 -0.25 9.06
CA ARG A 604 28.91 0.33 10.18
C ARG A 604 28.51 -0.77 11.18
N PRO A 605 28.51 -0.49 12.50
CA PRO A 605 28.12 -1.47 13.52
C PRO A 605 26.73 -2.07 13.30
N TYR A 606 25.74 -1.23 12.93
CA TYR A 606 24.37 -1.67 12.66
C TYR A 606 24.25 -2.61 11.44
N GLY A 607 25.30 -2.73 10.61
CA GLY A 607 25.35 -3.72 9.53
C GLY A 607 25.20 -5.16 10.04
N ALA A 608 25.63 -5.42 11.28
CA ALA A 608 25.43 -6.71 11.93
C ALA A 608 23.94 -7.07 12.09
N THR A 609 23.08 -6.10 12.44
CA THR A 609 21.63 -6.28 12.59
C THR A 609 20.97 -6.67 11.27
N PHE A 610 21.35 -6.01 10.16
CA PHE A 610 20.90 -6.40 8.82
C PHE A 610 21.35 -7.83 8.49
N LEU A 611 22.62 -8.15 8.71
CA LEU A 611 23.18 -9.46 8.39
C LEU A 611 22.59 -10.60 9.24
N ALA A 612 22.22 -10.33 10.49
CA ALA A 612 21.56 -11.28 11.38
C ALA A 612 20.10 -11.53 10.97
N SER A 613 19.45 -10.50 10.43
CA SER A 613 18.05 -10.57 9.99
C SER A 613 17.86 -11.18 8.59
N LEU A 614 18.93 -11.30 7.80
CA LEU A 614 18.92 -11.96 6.51
C LEU A 614 19.05 -13.49 6.65
N PRO A 615 18.52 -14.28 5.68
CA PRO A 615 18.73 -15.72 5.68
C PRO A 615 20.22 -16.11 5.72
N PRO A 616 20.56 -17.28 6.30
CA PRO A 616 21.95 -17.70 6.53
C PRO A 616 22.67 -18.16 5.25
N ALA A 617 22.82 -17.24 4.28
CA ALA A 617 23.54 -17.47 3.04
C ALA A 617 25.05 -17.25 3.22
N PRO A 618 25.93 -18.01 2.52
CA PRO A 618 27.35 -17.73 2.50
C PRO A 618 27.62 -16.34 1.92
N ARG A 619 28.68 -15.70 2.39
CA ARG A 619 28.99 -14.30 2.10
C ARG A 619 30.25 -14.20 1.25
N THR A 620 30.25 -13.28 0.29
CA THR A 620 31.42 -12.95 -0.53
C THR A 620 31.52 -11.45 -0.76
N ARG A 621 32.75 -10.98 -0.99
CA ARG A 621 33.01 -9.62 -1.51
C ARG A 621 33.56 -9.62 -2.93
N ASP A 622 33.72 -10.80 -3.52
CA ASP A 622 34.22 -11.03 -4.87
C ASP A 622 33.06 -11.30 -5.83
N ILE A 623 32.86 -10.42 -6.82
CA ILE A 623 31.85 -10.58 -7.87
C ILE A 623 32.15 -11.81 -8.74
N ALA A 624 33.43 -12.13 -8.98
CA ALA A 624 33.78 -13.30 -9.79
C ALA A 624 33.32 -14.62 -9.12
N ARG A 625 33.37 -14.69 -7.78
CA ARG A 625 32.78 -15.81 -7.03
C ARG A 625 31.26 -15.88 -7.19
N ALA A 626 30.58 -14.74 -7.23
CA ALA A 626 29.14 -14.70 -7.47
C ALA A 626 28.78 -15.15 -8.90
N VAL A 627 29.55 -14.73 -9.90
CA VAL A 627 29.43 -15.22 -11.28
C VAL A 627 29.63 -16.74 -11.35
N ARG A 628 30.67 -17.28 -10.71
CA ARG A 628 30.88 -18.74 -10.65
C ARG A 628 29.73 -19.50 -9.98
N PHE A 629 29.09 -18.89 -8.97
CA PHE A 629 27.95 -19.49 -8.30
C PHE A 629 26.73 -19.56 -9.22
N LEU A 630 26.46 -18.52 -10.01
CA LEU A 630 25.36 -18.48 -10.98
C LEU A 630 25.58 -19.36 -12.22
N ALA A 631 26.85 -19.60 -12.58
CA ALA A 631 27.20 -20.43 -13.74
C ALA A 631 26.89 -21.93 -13.54
N ILE A 632 26.71 -22.37 -12.30
CA ILE A 632 26.34 -23.76 -11.99
C ILE A 632 24.80 -23.87 -12.09
N PRO A 633 24.25 -24.71 -12.98
CA PRO A 633 22.80 -24.87 -13.13
C PRO A 633 22.12 -25.26 -11.82
N SER A 634 20.86 -24.84 -11.65
CA SER A 634 19.94 -25.44 -10.69
C SER A 634 19.81 -26.93 -11.01
N SER A 635 19.94 -27.79 -10.00
CA SER A 635 19.72 -29.24 -10.16
C SER A 635 18.23 -29.45 -10.45
N ARG A 636 17.89 -29.75 -11.70
CA ARG A 636 16.53 -30.13 -12.11
C ARG A 636 16.21 -31.57 -11.78
#